data_AF-A0A7Y8LPZ2-F1
#
_entry.id   AF-A0A7Y8LPZ2-F1
#
_cell.length_a   1.000
_cell.length_b   1.000
_cell.length_c   1.000
_cell.angle_alpha   90.00
_cell.angle_beta   90.00
_cell.angle_gamma   90.00
#
_symmetry.space_group_name_H-M   'P 1'
#
loop_
_entity.id
_entity.type
_entity.pdbx_description
1 polymer ?
#
loop_
_entity_poly.entity_id
_entity_poly.type
_entity_poly.pdbx_seq_one_letter_code
_entity_poly.pdbx_strand_id
1 'polypeptide(L)'
;MRSKIILLSVATVLFSFLHAFSEEKGLMEGLEGSITLDSKISNIAGNKAKFNEYRDIRDGFGAYGSIHADYDTENFLMNFKADDIGYDTQSYRLEGGIWGKFKTYFEYNQIPHNFTFHGRSFYSGVGEDNLTYPTHPPSSDISTWDEFDYSIERKRLGGGFNFEMLRPFYFDVSALREKRDGIFPLGAAGTTPGGIAIELPEPIDYTTDNIKLEAGYSKNPVFLSLGFLYSEFKNSNTNLNFRNPASGVQPNTDSLTLPPDNDYYKLAFKGAVRLPVRSKLNMNLGFSRAKADADLASSYVSTGITTITLSNPDFKGKIETQNYNFVLSSNPISFLDGKVFYKHYKTDNKSDEIITIDGANTYVNPLFDYKKDTYGLELGFRLPAHLYLSTGYNFIRTKREREDLPINRDNLYSAELRWSGWEFMLARIGYERLQRDATFRAPDVASSDPRIIETWVRRFDAAEQDRNTYTLSVDLFPVENLNFVIEYRHKDTDYKKTILGLEKERSDGVGVDADYIVGKFGRLFGYFAYERIKGDQFQRQLPFNATSGFDPSLPPTPSIFNWEVTEKDREFDYGIGTDIYVIPKKLTLTLKHDYVRSNGSADFTYLLGTNPLPAGRDQKNIDISFWDDYRLKLYMIKAVYNATNRLSFSVGYAYEKFKYNNAQYDGYQFVPATSGTNGAYLTGAYRDPSYSASVVFLGARYKF
;
A
#
# COMPACT_ATOMS: atom_id res chain seq x y z
N MET A 1 -24.24 -2.47 -23.54
CA MET A 1 -24.49 -2.26 -24.99
C MET A 1 -23.63 -1.15 -25.58
N ARG A 2 -23.45 -0.01 -24.88
CA ARG A 2 -22.62 1.13 -25.34
C ARG A 2 -21.16 0.78 -25.63
N SER A 3 -20.44 0.05 -24.77
CA SER A 3 -19.03 -0.33 -25.01
C SER A 3 -18.84 -1.27 -26.21
N LYS A 4 -19.76 -2.22 -26.42
CA LYS A 4 -19.76 -3.11 -27.61
C LYS A 4 -19.94 -2.34 -28.93
N ILE A 5 -20.76 -1.29 -28.92
CA ILE A 5 -20.97 -0.42 -30.08
C ILE A 5 -19.75 0.47 -30.30
N ILE A 6 -19.15 1.04 -29.26
CA ILE A 6 -17.92 1.86 -29.36
C ILE A 6 -16.74 1.03 -29.90
N LEU A 7 -16.49 -0.16 -29.36
CA LEU A 7 -15.42 -1.04 -29.84
C LEU A 7 -15.61 -1.45 -31.31
N LEU A 8 -16.83 -1.83 -31.70
CA LEU A 8 -17.12 -2.18 -33.09
C LEU A 8 -16.99 -0.95 -34.00
N SER A 9 -17.42 0.23 -33.55
CA SER A 9 -17.35 1.48 -34.32
C SER A 9 -15.90 1.94 -34.49
N VAL A 10 -15.10 1.92 -33.43
CA VAL A 10 -13.68 2.28 -33.43
C VAL A 10 -12.90 1.28 -34.28
N ALA A 11 -13.13 -0.03 -34.12
CA ALA A 11 -12.51 -1.05 -34.95
C ALA A 11 -12.91 -0.90 -36.43
N THR A 12 -14.19 -0.65 -36.74
CA THR A 12 -14.64 -0.50 -38.14
C THR A 12 -14.11 0.79 -38.76
N VAL A 13 -14.06 1.90 -38.02
CA VAL A 13 -13.49 3.17 -38.50
C VAL A 13 -11.99 3.04 -38.69
N LEU A 14 -11.26 2.40 -37.77
CA LEU A 14 -9.81 2.16 -37.92
C LEU A 14 -9.49 1.15 -39.01
N PHE A 15 -10.24 0.06 -39.16
CA PHE A 15 -10.04 -0.89 -40.25
C PHE A 15 -10.33 -0.25 -41.61
N SER A 16 -11.36 0.61 -41.70
CA SER A 16 -11.69 1.36 -42.92
C SER A 16 -10.64 2.43 -43.23
N PHE A 17 -10.15 3.16 -42.22
CA PHE A 17 -9.04 4.11 -42.37
C PHE A 17 -7.76 3.39 -42.80
N LEU A 18 -7.37 2.30 -42.14
CA LEU A 18 -6.14 1.57 -42.47
C LEU A 18 -6.20 0.87 -43.84
N HIS A 19 -7.39 0.43 -44.31
CA HIS A 19 -7.55 -0.07 -45.68
C HIS A 19 -7.45 1.06 -46.71
N ALA A 20 -8.11 2.20 -46.47
CA ALA A 20 -8.09 3.36 -47.38
C ALA A 20 -6.70 4.00 -47.52
N PHE A 21 -5.85 3.92 -46.48
CA PHE A 21 -4.48 4.44 -46.52
C PHE A 21 -3.42 3.38 -46.90
N SER A 22 -3.80 2.11 -47.12
CA SER A 22 -2.87 1.08 -47.59
C SER A 22 -2.50 1.20 -49.08
N GLU A 23 -3.25 2.01 -49.86
CA GLU A 23 -2.99 2.24 -51.29
C GLU A 23 -1.98 3.37 -51.58
N GLU A 24 -1.67 4.26 -50.62
CA GLU A 24 -0.66 5.32 -50.80
C GLU A 24 0.67 4.97 -50.10
N LYS A 25 1.58 4.34 -50.85
CA LYS A 25 2.91 3.87 -50.43
C LYS A 25 3.91 4.92 -49.87
N GLY A 26 3.53 6.19 -49.72
CA GLY A 26 4.45 7.27 -49.34
C GLY A 26 4.29 7.85 -47.93
N LEU A 27 3.15 7.64 -47.26
CA LEU A 27 2.80 8.31 -45.99
C LEU A 27 3.01 7.43 -44.73
N MET A 28 3.44 6.17 -44.88
CA MET A 28 3.49 5.16 -43.81
C MET A 28 4.88 4.67 -43.41
N GLU A 29 5.97 5.28 -43.89
CA GLU A 29 7.30 4.95 -43.34
C GLU A 29 7.37 5.38 -41.87
N GLY A 30 7.53 4.41 -40.96
CA GLY A 30 7.66 4.64 -39.52
C GLY A 30 6.46 4.30 -38.65
N LEU A 31 5.29 3.96 -39.22
CA LEU A 31 4.13 3.51 -38.45
C LEU A 31 4.18 1.99 -38.23
N GLU A 32 4.26 1.57 -36.98
CA GLU A 32 4.11 0.17 -36.56
C GLU A 32 3.13 0.07 -35.39
N GLY A 33 2.54 -1.10 -35.17
CA GLY A 33 1.65 -1.25 -34.03
C GLY A 33 0.98 -2.60 -33.94
N SER A 34 -0.02 -2.69 -33.06
CA SER A 34 -0.92 -3.82 -33.00
C SER A 34 -2.29 -3.49 -32.44
N ILE A 35 -3.31 -4.14 -33.01
CA ILE A 35 -4.66 -4.19 -32.46
C ILE A 35 -4.89 -5.59 -31.91
N THR A 36 -5.42 -5.68 -30.69
CA THR A 36 -5.80 -6.95 -30.05
C THR A 36 -7.27 -6.93 -29.71
N LEU A 37 -7.95 -8.05 -29.98
CA LEU A 37 -9.31 -8.34 -29.52
C LEU A 37 -9.26 -9.64 -28.71
N ASP A 38 -9.62 -9.55 -27.44
CA ASP A 38 -9.71 -10.68 -26.52
C ASP A 38 -11.16 -10.91 -26.12
N SER A 39 -11.65 -12.13 -26.26
CA SER A 39 -12.91 -12.57 -25.67
C SER A 39 -12.63 -13.47 -24.47
N LYS A 40 -13.39 -13.29 -23.39
CA LYS A 40 -13.28 -14.07 -22.16
C LYS A 40 -14.64 -14.66 -21.84
N ILE A 41 -14.68 -15.94 -21.51
CA ILE A 41 -15.83 -16.59 -20.88
C ILE A 41 -15.40 -16.97 -19.48
N SER A 42 -16.00 -16.35 -18.47
CA SER A 42 -15.70 -16.63 -17.08
C SER A 42 -16.88 -17.29 -16.35
N ASN A 43 -16.56 -18.13 -15.37
CA ASN A 43 -17.49 -18.64 -14.38
C ASN A 43 -16.88 -18.36 -13.02
N ILE A 44 -17.53 -17.51 -12.23
CA ILE A 44 -17.04 -17.07 -10.92
C ILE A 44 -18.01 -17.56 -9.85
N ALA A 45 -17.55 -18.46 -9.00
CA ALA A 45 -18.28 -18.97 -7.84
C ALA A 45 -17.71 -18.36 -6.54
N GLY A 46 -18.59 -18.08 -5.57
CA GLY A 46 -18.20 -17.39 -4.33
C GLY A 46 -18.17 -15.87 -4.50
N ASN A 47 -17.23 -15.20 -3.84
CA ASN A 47 -17.18 -13.75 -3.79
C ASN A 47 -16.59 -13.12 -5.08
N LYS A 48 -17.47 -12.50 -5.87
CA LYS A 48 -17.13 -11.83 -7.12
C LYS A 48 -16.35 -10.53 -6.92
N ALA A 49 -16.62 -9.78 -5.84
CA ALA A 49 -15.91 -8.55 -5.53
C ALA A 49 -14.42 -8.82 -5.28
N LYS A 50 -14.10 -9.86 -4.50
CA LYS A 50 -12.72 -10.23 -4.19
C LYS A 50 -11.95 -10.75 -5.40
N PHE A 51 -12.58 -11.51 -6.30
CA PHE A 51 -11.96 -11.89 -7.59
C PHE A 51 -11.67 -10.68 -8.47
N ASN A 52 -12.58 -9.69 -8.45
CA ASN A 52 -12.47 -8.45 -9.21
C ASN A 52 -11.96 -7.27 -8.38
N GLU A 53 -11.17 -7.50 -7.32
CA GLU A 53 -10.79 -6.43 -6.37
C GLU A 53 -10.18 -5.23 -7.09
N TYR A 54 -9.35 -5.47 -8.11
CA TYR A 54 -8.79 -4.44 -9.00
C TYR A 54 -8.99 -4.77 -10.50
N ARG A 55 -10.04 -5.51 -10.85
CA ARG A 55 -10.30 -6.00 -12.22
C ARG A 55 -11.77 -5.80 -12.61
N ASP A 56 -12.05 -5.78 -13.91
CA ASP A 56 -13.43 -5.84 -14.46
C ASP A 56 -13.57 -7.08 -15.36
N ILE A 57 -13.49 -8.28 -14.77
CA ILE A 57 -13.81 -9.54 -15.44
C ILE A 57 -15.26 -9.90 -15.16
N ARG A 58 -16.11 -9.75 -16.18
CA ARG A 58 -17.54 -10.04 -16.09
C ARG A 58 -17.80 -11.53 -16.10
N ASP A 59 -18.68 -11.98 -15.22
CA ASP A 59 -19.22 -13.35 -15.23
C ASP A 59 -19.94 -13.61 -16.57
N GLY A 60 -19.68 -14.77 -17.17
CA GLY A 60 -20.10 -15.06 -18.55
C GLY A 60 -19.17 -14.41 -19.60
N PHE A 61 -19.75 -13.83 -20.66
CA PHE A 61 -18.98 -13.35 -21.82
C PHE A 61 -18.56 -11.87 -21.71
N GLY A 62 -17.25 -11.62 -21.86
CA GLY A 62 -16.64 -10.30 -22.02
C GLY A 62 -15.81 -10.22 -23.30
N ALA A 63 -15.69 -9.02 -23.87
CA ALA A 63 -14.87 -8.72 -25.05
C ALA A 63 -14.05 -7.45 -24.81
N TYR A 64 -12.73 -7.57 -24.78
CA TYR A 64 -11.74 -6.57 -24.42
C TYR A 64 -10.93 -6.23 -25.66
N GLY A 65 -10.60 -4.96 -25.85
CA GLY A 65 -9.81 -4.50 -26.98
C GLY A 65 -8.63 -3.67 -26.50
N SER A 66 -7.49 -3.84 -27.18
CA SER A 66 -6.35 -2.95 -27.04
C SER A 66 -5.81 -2.49 -28.38
N ILE A 67 -5.27 -1.29 -28.41
CA ILE A 67 -4.66 -0.66 -29.58
C ILE A 67 -3.35 -0.05 -29.12
N HIS A 68 -2.24 -0.53 -29.68
CA HIS A 68 -0.93 0.07 -29.53
C HIS A 68 -0.47 0.52 -30.91
N ALA A 69 -0.09 1.78 -31.07
CA ALA A 69 0.43 2.32 -32.31
C ALA A 69 1.62 3.22 -32.00
N ASP A 70 2.69 3.02 -32.76
CA ASP A 70 3.94 3.73 -32.67
C ASP A 70 4.25 4.30 -34.05
N TYR A 71 4.43 5.60 -34.14
CA TYR A 71 4.89 6.28 -35.33
C TYR A 71 6.21 6.94 -35.01
N ASP A 72 7.30 6.40 -35.54
CA ASP A 72 8.64 6.88 -35.28
C ASP A 72 9.37 7.16 -36.60
N THR A 73 9.91 8.37 -36.68
CA THR A 73 10.70 8.88 -37.80
C THR A 73 11.97 9.51 -37.22
N GLU A 74 12.94 9.86 -38.08
CA GLU A 74 14.18 10.48 -37.61
C GLU A 74 13.98 11.72 -36.70
N ASN A 75 12.88 12.45 -36.89
CA ASN A 75 12.62 13.70 -36.18
C ASN A 75 11.38 13.67 -35.29
N PHE A 76 10.40 12.82 -35.55
CA PHE A 76 9.10 12.86 -34.89
C PHE A 76 8.73 11.49 -34.35
N LEU A 77 8.20 11.49 -33.12
CA LEU A 77 7.65 10.31 -32.45
C LEU A 77 6.19 10.55 -32.08
N MET A 78 5.37 9.51 -32.17
CA MET A 78 4.03 9.45 -31.59
C MET A 78 3.75 8.03 -31.12
N ASN A 79 3.33 7.87 -29.87
CA ASN A 79 2.89 6.61 -29.29
C ASN A 79 1.44 6.77 -28.83
N PHE A 80 0.58 5.84 -29.25
CA PHE A 80 -0.78 5.73 -28.77
C PHE A 80 -0.99 4.34 -28.16
N LYS A 81 -1.51 4.30 -26.93
CA LYS A 81 -1.89 3.07 -26.24
C LYS A 81 -3.31 3.22 -25.72
N ALA A 82 -4.12 2.20 -25.97
CA ALA A 82 -5.44 2.05 -25.40
C ALA A 82 -5.60 0.60 -24.96
N ASP A 83 -5.98 0.37 -23.72
CA ASP A 83 -6.17 -0.96 -23.14
C ASP A 83 -7.53 -1.03 -22.44
N ASP A 84 -8.16 -2.21 -22.44
CA ASP A 84 -9.47 -2.49 -21.82
C ASP A 84 -10.58 -1.48 -22.17
N ILE A 85 -10.61 -1.03 -23.42
CA ILE A 85 -11.51 0.03 -23.93
C ILE A 85 -12.98 -0.23 -23.53
N GLY A 86 -13.58 0.68 -22.74
CA GLY A 86 -14.99 0.60 -22.33
C GLY A 86 -15.29 -0.36 -21.15
N TYR A 87 -14.27 -0.71 -20.37
CA TYR A 87 -14.36 -1.40 -19.08
C TYR A 87 -13.86 -0.50 -17.95
N ASP A 88 -14.13 -0.89 -16.70
CA ASP A 88 -13.73 -0.08 -15.54
C ASP A 88 -12.22 -0.13 -15.25
N THR A 89 -11.47 -0.87 -16.07
CA THR A 89 -9.99 -0.93 -16.11
C THR A 89 -9.40 -0.22 -17.33
N GLN A 90 -10.19 0.56 -18.07
CA GLN A 90 -9.72 1.19 -19.30
C GLN A 90 -8.56 2.16 -19.07
N SER A 91 -7.61 2.16 -19.99
CA SER A 91 -6.52 3.14 -20.00
C SER A 91 -6.23 3.63 -21.42
N TYR A 92 -5.93 4.92 -21.54
CA TYR A 92 -5.57 5.56 -22.80
C TYR A 92 -4.35 6.44 -22.55
N ARG A 93 -3.39 6.41 -23.46
CA ARG A 93 -2.23 7.30 -23.45
C ARG A 93 -1.89 7.67 -24.87
N LEU A 94 -1.83 8.96 -25.14
CA LEU A 94 -1.27 9.52 -26.37
C LEU A 94 -0.04 10.32 -25.99
N GLU A 95 1.06 10.06 -26.67
CA GLU A 95 2.33 10.71 -26.47
C GLU A 95 2.89 11.09 -27.84
N GLY A 96 3.49 12.26 -27.98
CA GLY A 96 4.09 12.66 -29.24
C GLY A 96 5.00 13.86 -29.12
N GLY A 97 5.84 14.08 -30.12
CA GLY A 97 6.80 15.17 -30.10
C GLY A 97 7.89 15.06 -31.14
N ILE A 98 8.83 16.01 -31.08
CA ILE A 98 10.02 16.03 -31.93
C ILE A 98 11.22 15.61 -31.09
N TRP A 99 11.95 14.61 -31.56
CA TRP A 99 13.12 14.06 -30.88
C TRP A 99 14.09 15.16 -30.43
N GLY A 100 14.41 15.15 -29.12
CA GLY A 100 15.33 16.11 -28.50
C GLY A 100 14.87 17.58 -28.46
N LYS A 101 13.64 17.90 -28.89
CA LYS A 101 13.09 19.26 -28.83
C LYS A 101 11.94 19.38 -27.85
N PHE A 102 10.89 18.58 -28.01
CA PHE A 102 9.76 18.58 -27.10
C PHE A 102 8.99 17.27 -27.16
N LYS A 103 8.27 16.99 -26.09
CA LYS A 103 7.41 15.82 -25.93
C LYS A 103 6.16 16.22 -25.16
N THR A 104 5.00 15.86 -25.68
CA THR A 104 3.71 16.05 -25.02
C THR A 104 3.06 14.70 -24.77
N TYR A 105 2.25 14.59 -23.72
CA TYR A 105 1.41 13.43 -23.49
C TYR A 105 0.07 13.81 -22.89
N PHE A 106 -0.91 12.95 -23.12
CA PHE A 106 -2.23 12.94 -22.51
C PHE A 106 -2.52 11.52 -22.04
N GLU A 107 -3.03 11.36 -20.84
CA GLU A 107 -3.35 10.06 -20.26
C GLU A 107 -4.72 10.07 -19.58
N TYR A 108 -5.41 8.95 -19.67
CA TYR A 108 -6.59 8.62 -18.88
C TYR A 108 -6.45 7.19 -18.35
N ASN A 109 -6.74 6.96 -17.08
CA ASN A 109 -6.81 5.60 -16.54
C ASN A 109 -7.94 5.47 -15.51
N GLN A 110 -8.58 4.31 -15.50
CA GLN A 110 -9.65 3.95 -14.58
C GLN A 110 -9.27 2.64 -13.87
N ILE A 111 -9.48 2.57 -12.55
CA ILE A 111 -9.19 1.38 -11.74
C ILE A 111 -10.31 1.24 -10.70
N PRO A 112 -11.02 0.10 -10.63
CA PRO A 112 -11.97 -0.17 -9.56
C PRO A 112 -11.24 -0.72 -8.34
N HIS A 113 -11.84 -0.56 -7.17
CA HIS A 113 -11.48 -1.20 -5.91
C HIS A 113 -12.74 -1.80 -5.30
N ASN A 114 -12.98 -3.08 -5.57
CA ASN A 114 -14.18 -3.78 -5.13
C ASN A 114 -13.93 -4.49 -3.80
N PHE A 115 -14.59 -4.06 -2.73
CA PHE A 115 -14.43 -4.65 -1.40
C PHE A 115 -15.45 -5.77 -1.18
N THR A 116 -16.73 -5.50 -1.43
CA THR A 116 -17.83 -6.47 -1.27
C THR A 116 -19.01 -6.07 -2.15
N PHE A 117 -19.62 -7.06 -2.81
CA PHE A 117 -20.89 -6.88 -3.50
C PHE A 117 -22.03 -7.44 -2.67
N HIS A 118 -23.22 -6.88 -2.86
CA HIS A 118 -24.44 -7.29 -2.16
C HIS A 118 -24.38 -7.08 -0.63
N GLY A 119 -23.74 -5.99 -0.20
CA GLY A 119 -23.90 -5.45 1.15
C GLY A 119 -25.35 -5.05 1.39
N ARG A 120 -25.79 -5.01 2.65
CA ARG A 120 -27.17 -4.72 3.02
C ARG A 120 -27.24 -3.72 4.16
N SER A 121 -28.14 -2.75 4.05
CA SER A 121 -28.31 -1.72 5.07
C SER A 121 -29.78 -1.40 5.29
N PHE A 122 -30.18 -1.16 6.55
CA PHE A 122 -31.51 -0.58 6.83
C PHE A 122 -31.55 0.93 6.58
N TYR A 123 -30.39 1.58 6.42
CA TYR A 123 -30.32 3.00 6.15
C TYR A 123 -30.75 3.28 4.72
N SER A 124 -31.61 4.28 4.56
CA SER A 124 -31.77 5.06 3.34
C SER A 124 -30.67 6.12 3.24
N GLY A 125 -30.33 6.54 2.03
CA GLY A 125 -29.24 7.50 1.77
C GLY A 125 -27.86 6.85 1.62
N VAL A 126 -27.79 5.53 1.38
CA VAL A 126 -26.51 4.85 1.12
C VAL A 126 -25.85 5.44 -0.13
N GLY A 127 -24.61 5.93 0.03
CA GLY A 127 -23.89 6.68 -1.00
C GLY A 127 -24.06 8.20 -0.93
N GLU A 128 -24.87 8.69 0.01
CA GLU A 128 -25.01 10.11 0.38
C GLU A 128 -24.38 10.38 1.76
N ASP A 129 -24.24 11.65 2.12
CA ASP A 129 -23.65 12.12 3.38
C ASP A 129 -24.60 12.05 4.58
N ASN A 130 -25.84 11.58 4.38
CA ASN A 130 -26.86 11.50 5.42
C ASN A 130 -27.62 10.16 5.39
N LEU A 131 -27.35 9.32 6.38
CA LEU A 131 -27.93 8.00 6.55
C LEU A 131 -29.10 8.03 7.53
N THR A 132 -30.30 7.70 7.05
CA THR A 132 -31.54 7.77 7.86
C THR A 132 -32.34 6.48 7.78
N TYR A 133 -33.26 6.27 8.72
CA TYR A 133 -34.24 5.19 8.65
C TYR A 133 -35.55 5.68 9.32
N PRO A 134 -36.73 5.22 8.87
CA PRO A 134 -38.00 5.83 9.25
C PRO A 134 -38.43 5.52 10.70
N THR A 135 -38.30 4.26 11.13
CA THR A 135 -38.82 3.77 12.41
C THR A 135 -37.70 3.33 13.34
N HIS A 136 -37.80 3.67 14.64
CA HIS A 136 -36.85 3.23 15.66
C HIS A 136 -37.53 2.23 16.63
N PRO A 137 -36.90 1.09 16.97
CA PRO A 137 -35.63 0.61 16.43
C PRO A 137 -35.73 0.28 14.92
N PRO A 138 -34.60 0.29 14.18
CA PRO A 138 -34.59 -0.12 12.78
C PRO A 138 -35.03 -1.58 12.62
N SER A 139 -35.46 -1.95 11.40
CA SER A 139 -35.91 -3.31 11.11
C SER A 139 -34.83 -4.34 11.42
N SER A 140 -35.17 -5.35 12.22
CA SER A 140 -34.31 -6.50 12.48
C SER A 140 -34.42 -7.59 11.40
N ASP A 141 -35.36 -7.45 10.47
CA ASP A 141 -35.50 -8.34 9.33
C ASP A 141 -34.55 -7.89 8.20
N ILE A 142 -33.44 -8.62 8.06
CA ILE A 142 -32.40 -8.37 7.04
C ILE A 142 -32.96 -8.48 5.60
N SER A 143 -34.10 -9.15 5.39
CA SER A 143 -34.72 -9.24 4.07
C SER A 143 -35.36 -7.93 3.61
N THR A 144 -35.60 -6.98 4.54
CA THR A 144 -36.14 -5.65 4.23
C THR A 144 -35.06 -4.59 4.02
N TRP A 145 -33.78 -4.95 4.10
CA TRP A 145 -32.67 -4.02 3.95
C TRP A 145 -32.36 -3.78 2.48
N ASP A 146 -31.98 -2.56 2.13
CA ASP A 146 -31.57 -2.20 0.79
C ASP A 146 -30.19 -2.79 0.49
N GLU A 147 -30.02 -3.30 -0.74
CA GLU A 147 -28.78 -3.90 -1.20
C GLU A 147 -27.90 -2.87 -1.92
N PHE A 148 -26.59 -2.89 -1.64
CA PHE A 148 -25.61 -1.97 -2.23
C PHE A 148 -24.24 -2.64 -2.35
N ASP A 149 -23.32 -2.00 -3.06
CA ASP A 149 -21.96 -2.50 -3.25
C ASP A 149 -20.94 -1.58 -2.55
N TYR A 150 -20.05 -2.19 -1.77
CA TYR A 150 -18.83 -1.54 -1.29
C TYR A 150 -17.78 -1.59 -2.39
N SER A 151 -17.68 -0.50 -3.15
CA SER A 151 -16.69 -0.34 -4.20
C SER A 151 -16.28 1.12 -4.35
N ILE A 152 -15.05 1.35 -4.78
CA ILE A 152 -14.53 2.68 -5.11
C ILE A 152 -13.93 2.64 -6.51
N GLU A 153 -14.25 3.63 -7.32
CA GLU A 153 -13.67 3.84 -8.63
C GLU A 153 -12.69 5.01 -8.61
N ARG A 154 -11.49 4.80 -9.19
CA ARG A 154 -10.47 5.83 -9.34
C ARG A 154 -10.27 6.15 -10.82
N LYS A 155 -10.58 7.40 -11.20
CA LYS A 155 -10.41 7.95 -12.55
C LYS A 155 -9.31 9.00 -12.53
N ARG A 156 -8.32 8.88 -13.41
CA ARG A 156 -7.21 9.83 -13.53
C ARG A 156 -7.16 10.36 -14.95
N LEU A 157 -7.05 11.68 -15.10
CA LEU A 157 -6.87 12.38 -16.35
C LEU A 157 -5.66 13.31 -16.21
N GLY A 158 -4.65 13.11 -17.05
CA GLY A 158 -3.41 13.86 -16.98
C GLY A 158 -2.91 14.31 -18.35
N GLY A 159 -2.03 15.30 -18.33
CA GLY A 159 -1.29 15.71 -19.51
C GLY A 159 -0.02 16.44 -19.11
N GLY A 160 0.95 16.46 -20.00
CA GLY A 160 2.20 17.15 -19.75
C GLY A 160 2.96 17.50 -21.01
N PHE A 161 3.86 18.47 -20.87
CA PHE A 161 4.69 19.02 -21.91
C PHE A 161 6.11 19.17 -21.39
N ASN A 162 7.05 18.53 -22.08
CA ASN A 162 8.47 18.59 -21.83
C ASN A 162 9.16 19.29 -22.99
N PHE A 163 9.99 20.28 -22.70
CA PHE A 163 10.72 21.10 -23.66
C PHE A 163 12.22 20.98 -23.42
N GLU A 164 12.92 20.32 -24.33
CA GLU A 164 14.36 20.07 -24.28
C GLU A 164 15.17 20.89 -25.29
N MET A 165 14.53 21.67 -26.16
CA MET A 165 15.21 22.40 -27.24
C MET A 165 16.18 23.50 -26.74
N LEU A 166 16.06 23.92 -25.47
CA LEU A 166 16.91 24.95 -24.85
C LEU A 166 18.24 24.42 -24.30
N ARG A 167 18.72 23.25 -24.76
CA ARG A 167 19.93 22.61 -24.21
C ARG A 167 21.06 23.63 -24.04
N PRO A 168 21.67 23.72 -22.86
CA PRO A 168 21.58 22.75 -21.75
C PRO A 168 20.36 22.91 -20.83
N PHE A 169 19.49 23.88 -21.05
CA PHE A 169 18.28 24.07 -20.25
C PHE A 169 17.13 23.18 -20.73
N TYR A 170 16.25 22.82 -19.80
CA TYR A 170 15.01 22.12 -20.09
C TYR A 170 13.88 22.65 -19.21
N PHE A 171 12.64 22.41 -19.64
CA PHE A 171 11.42 22.79 -18.94
C PHE A 171 10.38 21.68 -19.04
N ASP A 172 9.66 21.41 -17.96
CA ASP A 172 8.66 20.34 -17.87
C ASP A 172 7.45 20.84 -17.10
N VAL A 173 6.26 20.61 -17.66
CA VAL A 173 4.97 20.97 -17.08
C VAL A 173 4.07 19.77 -17.14
N SER A 174 3.38 19.45 -16.06
CA SER A 174 2.31 18.45 -16.08
C SER A 174 1.16 18.85 -15.17
N ALA A 175 -0.03 18.42 -15.55
CA ALA A 175 -1.25 18.54 -14.76
C ALA A 175 -1.94 17.18 -14.68
N LEU A 176 -2.50 16.85 -13.53
CA LEU A 176 -3.19 15.60 -13.28
C LEU A 176 -4.39 15.86 -12.38
N ARG A 177 -5.58 15.47 -12.83
CA ARG A 177 -6.78 15.37 -12.01
C ARG A 177 -7.07 13.91 -11.71
N GLU A 178 -7.31 13.62 -10.44
CA GLU A 178 -7.81 12.34 -9.97
C GLU A 178 -9.19 12.54 -9.36
N LYS A 179 -10.17 11.74 -9.79
CA LYS A 179 -11.46 11.61 -9.13
C LYS A 179 -11.57 10.22 -8.53
N ARG A 180 -11.99 10.14 -7.27
CA ARG A 180 -12.26 8.89 -6.56
C ARG A 180 -13.69 8.93 -6.04
N ASP A 181 -14.54 8.02 -6.49
CA ASP A 181 -15.97 7.99 -6.15
C ASP A 181 -16.45 6.58 -5.77
N GLY A 182 -17.37 6.45 -4.81
CA GLY A 182 -17.94 5.15 -4.40
C GLY A 182 -18.32 5.06 -2.93
N ILE A 183 -18.39 3.84 -2.38
CA ILE A 183 -18.79 3.55 -1.00
C ILE A 183 -17.71 2.73 -0.29
N PHE A 184 -17.28 3.19 0.88
CA PHE A 184 -16.26 2.56 1.72
C PHE A 184 -16.86 2.04 3.03
N PRO A 185 -16.45 0.86 3.54
CA PRO A 185 -16.89 0.38 4.84
C PRO A 185 -16.16 1.10 5.97
N LEU A 186 -16.91 1.87 6.77
CA LEU A 186 -16.41 2.63 7.91
C LEU A 186 -16.96 2.06 9.22
N GLY A 187 -16.11 1.94 10.23
CA GLY A 187 -16.52 1.53 11.58
C GLY A 187 -16.80 2.75 12.48
N ALA A 188 -17.90 2.70 13.22
CA ALA A 188 -18.30 3.71 14.21
C ALA A 188 -18.71 3.06 15.53
N ALA A 189 -18.61 3.79 16.64
CA ALA A 189 -19.15 3.36 17.92
C ALA A 189 -20.59 3.86 18.06
N GLY A 190 -21.52 2.98 18.44
CA GLY A 190 -22.92 3.33 18.62
C GLY A 190 -23.20 4.14 19.88
N THR A 191 -22.55 3.86 20.99
CA THR A 191 -22.54 4.70 22.20
C THR A 191 -21.23 4.47 22.96
N THR A 192 -20.85 5.41 23.82
CA THR A 192 -19.70 5.24 24.72
C THR A 192 -20.05 5.71 26.14
N PRO A 193 -19.63 4.97 27.20
CA PRO A 193 -18.97 3.67 27.16
C PRO A 193 -19.95 2.50 26.91
N GLY A 194 -19.47 1.43 26.27
CA GLY A 194 -20.19 0.14 26.21
C GLY A 194 -21.27 -0.01 25.13
N GLY A 195 -21.25 0.82 24.08
CA GLY A 195 -22.17 0.69 22.95
C GLY A 195 -21.79 -0.39 21.94
N ILE A 196 -22.65 -0.56 20.94
CA ILE A 196 -22.45 -1.50 19.83
C ILE A 196 -21.40 -0.98 18.84
N ALA A 197 -20.76 -1.87 18.09
CA ALA A 197 -20.03 -1.48 16.88
C ALA A 197 -21.00 -1.24 15.72
N ILE A 198 -20.77 -0.24 14.88
CA ILE A 198 -21.62 0.11 13.74
C ILE A 198 -20.78 0.13 12.47
N GLU A 199 -21.15 -0.66 11.47
CA GLU A 199 -20.60 -0.63 10.12
C GLU A 199 -21.43 0.32 9.26
N LEU A 200 -20.83 1.40 8.77
CA LEU A 200 -21.47 2.44 7.98
C LEU A 200 -20.96 2.43 6.52
N PRO A 201 -21.85 2.66 5.54
CA PRO A 201 -21.45 2.93 4.17
C PRO A 201 -21.03 4.41 4.01
N GLU A 202 -19.72 4.67 4.09
CA GLU A 202 -19.14 6.00 3.89
C GLU A 202 -19.14 6.36 2.39
N PRO A 203 -19.70 7.51 1.98
CA PRO A 203 -19.60 8.00 0.62
C PRO A 203 -18.23 8.63 0.36
N ILE A 204 -17.53 8.12 -0.64
CA ILE A 204 -16.29 8.70 -1.15
C ILE A 204 -16.63 9.52 -2.40
N ASP A 205 -16.31 10.82 -2.40
CA ASP A 205 -16.31 11.67 -3.60
C ASP A 205 -15.18 12.70 -3.48
N TYR A 206 -14.00 12.27 -3.87
CA TYR A 206 -12.77 13.04 -3.78
C TYR A 206 -12.32 13.50 -5.15
N THR A 207 -11.83 14.74 -5.23
CA THR A 207 -11.11 15.27 -6.39
C THR A 207 -9.74 15.78 -5.95
N THR A 208 -8.68 15.29 -6.58
CA THR A 208 -7.31 15.78 -6.34
C THR A 208 -6.69 16.31 -7.62
N ASP A 209 -6.36 17.60 -7.62
CA ASP A 209 -5.69 18.28 -8.72
C ASP A 209 -4.21 18.49 -8.41
N ASN A 210 -3.33 18.16 -9.35
CA ASN A 210 -1.89 18.33 -9.23
C ASN A 210 -1.36 19.12 -10.42
N ILE A 211 -0.51 20.12 -10.16
CA ILE A 211 0.24 20.86 -11.17
C ILE A 211 1.72 20.80 -10.80
N LYS A 212 2.54 20.30 -11.70
CA LYS A 212 4.00 20.25 -11.55
C LYS A 212 4.65 21.11 -12.62
N LEU A 213 5.59 21.95 -12.20
CA LEU A 213 6.48 22.74 -13.05
C LEU A 213 7.92 22.39 -12.69
N GLU A 214 8.79 22.22 -13.67
CA GLU A 214 10.22 21.97 -13.45
C GLU A 214 11.05 22.67 -14.51
N ALA A 215 12.10 23.36 -14.09
CA ALA A 215 13.08 23.97 -14.97
C ALA A 215 14.48 23.54 -14.53
N GLY A 216 15.36 23.22 -15.47
CA GLY A 216 16.70 22.76 -15.12
C GLY A 216 17.77 23.11 -16.14
N TYR A 217 19.01 22.87 -15.74
CA TYR A 217 20.24 22.98 -16.53
C TYR A 217 20.99 21.65 -16.44
N SER A 218 21.32 21.08 -17.59
CA SER A 218 21.99 19.78 -17.69
C SER A 218 23.18 19.88 -18.65
N LYS A 219 24.37 20.11 -18.11
CA LYS A 219 25.62 20.11 -18.88
C LYS A 219 26.79 19.69 -18.01
N ASN A 220 27.51 18.64 -18.42
CA ASN A 220 28.71 18.20 -17.74
C ASN A 220 29.67 19.39 -17.46
N PRO A 221 30.18 19.59 -16.23
CA PRO A 221 30.08 18.71 -15.05
C PRO A 221 28.88 18.95 -14.11
N VAL A 222 27.94 19.83 -14.47
CA VAL A 222 26.89 20.36 -13.58
C VAL A 222 25.48 19.95 -14.04
N PHE A 223 24.63 19.62 -13.09
CA PHE A 223 23.20 19.47 -13.26
C PHE A 223 22.47 20.25 -12.16
N LEU A 224 21.46 21.04 -12.53
CA LEU A 224 20.61 21.80 -11.61
C LEU A 224 19.16 21.66 -12.05
N SER A 225 18.23 21.54 -11.11
CA SER A 225 16.79 21.49 -11.39
C SER A 225 16.03 22.15 -10.25
N LEU A 226 15.06 22.98 -10.59
CA LEU A 226 14.11 23.62 -9.69
C LEU A 226 12.70 23.17 -10.08
N GLY A 227 12.01 22.51 -9.16
CA GLY A 227 10.65 22.03 -9.32
C GLY A 227 9.70 22.70 -8.36
N PHE A 228 8.49 22.98 -8.84
CA PHE A 228 7.34 23.41 -8.06
C PHE A 228 6.20 22.41 -8.26
N LEU A 229 5.55 22.01 -7.18
CA LEU A 229 4.34 21.18 -7.19
C LEU A 229 3.27 21.91 -6.39
N TYR A 230 2.07 22.02 -6.96
CA TYR A 230 0.85 22.41 -6.28
C TYR A 230 -0.13 21.23 -6.35
N SER A 231 -0.78 20.93 -5.23
CA SER A 231 -1.78 19.87 -5.11
C SER A 231 -2.95 20.40 -4.29
N GLU A 232 -4.17 20.15 -4.76
CA GLU A 232 -5.41 20.53 -4.08
C GLU A 232 -6.29 19.28 -3.98
N PHE A 233 -6.67 18.91 -2.76
CA PHE A 233 -7.61 17.84 -2.46
C PHE A 233 -8.94 18.46 -2.04
N LYS A 234 -10.04 18.00 -2.66
CA LYS A 234 -11.41 18.34 -2.31
C LYS A 234 -12.22 17.10 -2.01
N ASN A 235 -13.02 17.17 -0.97
CA ASN A 235 -13.99 16.16 -0.61
C ASN A 235 -15.39 16.79 -0.63
N SER A 236 -16.29 16.25 -1.46
CA SER A 236 -17.66 16.77 -1.56
C SER A 236 -18.46 16.60 -0.26
N ASN A 237 -18.05 15.66 0.61
CA ASN A 237 -18.74 15.34 1.86
C ASN A 237 -17.83 15.69 3.06
N THR A 238 -18.16 16.73 3.83
CA THR A 238 -17.36 17.10 5.02
C THR A 238 -17.62 16.17 6.20
N ASN A 239 -18.84 15.64 6.32
CA ASN A 239 -19.26 14.77 7.42
C ASN A 239 -20.14 13.63 6.88
N LEU A 240 -20.11 12.49 7.55
CA LEU A 240 -21.11 11.44 7.41
C LEU A 240 -22.07 11.54 8.59
N ASN A 241 -23.28 11.99 8.31
CA ASN A 241 -24.35 12.07 9.29
C ASN A 241 -25.14 10.77 9.27
N PHE A 242 -25.46 10.21 10.43
CA PHE A 242 -26.25 8.99 10.50
C PHE A 242 -27.19 9.01 11.71
N ARG A 243 -28.44 8.58 11.52
CA ARG A 243 -29.34 8.36 12.64
C ARG A 243 -28.80 7.20 13.48
N ASN A 244 -28.40 7.46 14.73
CA ASN A 244 -27.76 6.44 15.54
C ASN A 244 -28.79 5.38 15.99
N PRO A 245 -28.59 4.07 15.68
CA PRO A 245 -29.51 3.00 16.00
C PRO A 245 -29.36 2.50 17.44
N ALA A 246 -28.27 2.86 18.13
CA ALA A 246 -28.00 2.48 19.51
C ALA A 246 -28.49 3.50 20.54
N SER A 247 -28.80 4.74 20.13
CA SER A 247 -29.33 5.79 21.01
C SER A 247 -30.84 5.63 21.24
N GLY A 248 -31.27 5.65 22.51
CA GLY A 248 -32.69 5.64 22.90
C GLY A 248 -33.38 7.01 22.87
N VAL A 249 -32.63 8.12 22.74
CA VAL A 249 -33.17 9.47 22.61
C VAL A 249 -33.24 9.84 21.13
N GLN A 250 -34.42 10.28 20.66
CA GLN A 250 -34.77 10.34 19.24
C GLN A 250 -35.59 11.60 18.88
N PRO A 251 -35.41 12.15 17.66
CA PRO A 251 -34.42 11.78 16.65
C PRO A 251 -33.07 12.46 16.91
N ASN A 252 -32.01 11.68 17.16
CA ASN A 252 -30.64 12.21 17.22
C ASN A 252 -29.85 11.71 16.00
N THR A 253 -29.30 12.65 15.25
CA THR A 253 -28.32 12.41 14.20
C THR A 253 -26.94 12.50 14.82
N ASP A 254 -26.12 11.49 14.59
CA ASP A 254 -24.72 11.46 14.95
C ASP A 254 -23.87 11.75 13.71
N SER A 255 -22.65 12.20 13.88
CA SER A 255 -21.82 12.70 12.78
C SER A 255 -20.37 12.24 12.92
N LEU A 256 -19.83 11.70 11.83
CA LEU A 256 -18.39 11.44 11.70
C LEU A 256 -17.79 12.48 10.77
N THR A 257 -16.66 13.06 11.15
CA THR A 257 -15.91 13.96 10.28
C THR A 257 -15.20 13.14 9.20
N LEU A 258 -15.30 13.60 7.96
CA LEU A 258 -14.60 13.03 6.82
C LEU A 258 -13.34 13.87 6.52
N PRO A 259 -12.40 13.37 5.69
CA PRO A 259 -11.19 14.13 5.37
C PRO A 259 -11.51 15.53 4.81
N PRO A 260 -11.00 16.62 5.43
CA PRO A 260 -11.27 17.96 4.96
C PRO A 260 -10.48 18.30 3.70
N ASP A 261 -10.95 19.32 2.99
CA ASP A 261 -10.23 19.94 1.87
C ASP A 261 -8.84 20.41 2.34
N ASN A 262 -7.84 20.20 1.49
CA ASN A 262 -6.48 20.62 1.80
C ASN A 262 -5.69 21.04 0.55
N ASP A 263 -4.79 21.99 0.74
CA ASP A 263 -3.82 22.42 -0.26
C ASP A 263 -2.40 22.07 0.17
N TYR A 264 -1.59 21.71 -0.81
CA TYR A 264 -0.18 21.39 -0.63
C TYR A 264 0.64 22.04 -1.73
N TYR A 265 1.72 22.70 -1.35
CA TYR A 265 2.74 23.12 -2.30
C TYR A 265 4.13 22.71 -1.87
N LYS A 266 4.99 22.47 -2.86
CA LYS A 266 6.36 22.03 -2.66
C LYS A 266 7.29 22.71 -3.65
N LEU A 267 8.35 23.32 -3.13
CA LEU A 267 9.51 23.75 -3.88
C LEU A 267 10.64 22.74 -3.67
N ALA A 268 11.24 22.25 -4.75
CA ALA A 268 12.32 21.28 -4.70
C ALA A 268 13.48 21.72 -5.59
N PHE A 269 14.69 21.73 -5.05
CA PHE A 269 15.91 22.00 -5.78
C PHE A 269 16.80 20.75 -5.79
N LYS A 270 17.31 20.39 -6.95
CA LYS A 270 18.26 19.28 -7.14
C LYS A 270 19.52 19.81 -7.79
N GLY A 271 20.67 19.39 -7.29
CA GLY A 271 21.97 19.76 -7.84
C GLY A 271 22.91 18.57 -7.88
N ALA A 272 23.71 18.46 -8.93
CA ALA A 272 24.82 17.52 -8.98
C ALA A 272 26.02 18.16 -9.68
N VAL A 273 27.21 17.93 -9.15
CA VAL A 273 28.46 18.39 -9.75
C VAL A 273 29.52 17.29 -9.69
N ARG A 274 30.18 17.05 -10.83
CA ARG A 274 31.39 16.21 -10.87
C ARG A 274 32.58 17.05 -10.41
N LEU A 275 33.30 16.53 -9.43
CA LEU A 275 34.46 17.14 -8.80
C LEU A 275 35.74 16.37 -9.21
N PRO A 276 36.93 16.95 -9.00
CA PRO A 276 38.20 16.25 -9.20
C PRO A 276 38.29 14.93 -8.40
N VAL A 277 39.31 14.11 -8.71
CA VAL A 277 39.57 12.85 -7.99
C VAL A 277 38.37 11.88 -8.08
N ARG A 278 37.73 11.82 -9.26
CA ARG A 278 36.56 10.97 -9.55
C ARG A 278 35.46 11.09 -8.49
N SER A 279 35.19 12.32 -8.06
CA SER A 279 34.20 12.62 -7.03
C SER A 279 32.94 13.22 -7.61
N LYS A 280 31.81 13.06 -6.93
CA LYS A 280 30.52 13.64 -7.30
C LYS A 280 29.79 14.09 -6.04
N LEU A 281 29.38 15.35 -6.02
CA LEU A 281 28.49 15.89 -5.00
C LEU A 281 27.08 15.95 -5.57
N ASN A 282 26.11 15.41 -4.83
CA ASN A 282 24.69 15.52 -5.12
C ASN A 282 24.00 16.23 -3.94
N MET A 283 23.08 17.12 -4.24
CA MET A 283 22.26 17.83 -3.27
C MET A 283 20.79 17.78 -3.69
N ASN A 284 19.90 17.58 -2.72
CA ASN A 284 18.46 17.73 -2.89
C ASN A 284 17.92 18.54 -1.70
N LEU A 285 17.24 19.65 -1.99
CA LEU A 285 16.64 20.53 -1.01
C LEU A 285 15.14 20.61 -1.31
N GLY A 286 14.30 20.55 -0.29
CA GLY A 286 12.86 20.57 -0.44
C GLY A 286 12.21 21.35 0.69
N PHE A 287 11.25 22.19 0.32
CA PHE A 287 10.40 22.93 1.24
C PHE A 287 8.96 22.72 0.80
N SER A 288 8.10 22.32 1.72
CA SER A 288 6.67 22.22 1.44
C SER A 288 5.82 22.76 2.56
N ARG A 289 4.58 23.07 2.23
CA ARG A 289 3.55 23.44 3.19
C ARG A 289 2.26 22.73 2.79
N ALA A 290 1.62 22.12 3.78
CA ALA A 290 0.25 21.63 3.70
C ALA A 290 -0.64 22.54 4.55
N LYS A 291 -1.85 22.81 4.09
CA LYS A 291 -2.89 23.48 4.88
C LYS A 291 -4.20 22.76 4.70
N ALA A 292 -5.00 22.74 5.76
CA ALA A 292 -6.35 22.20 5.74
C ALA A 292 -7.18 23.03 6.71
N ASP A 293 -8.40 23.36 6.32
CA ASP A 293 -9.33 24.09 7.19
C ASP A 293 -10.50 23.14 7.49
N ALA A 294 -10.93 23.08 8.75
CA ALA A 294 -12.03 22.20 9.15
C ALA A 294 -12.91 22.86 10.21
N ASP A 295 -14.23 22.82 9.98
CA ASP A 295 -15.22 23.17 10.98
C ASP A 295 -15.34 22.02 11.99
N LEU A 296 -15.19 22.34 13.27
CA LEU A 296 -15.25 21.38 14.36
C LEU A 296 -16.68 21.25 14.89
N ALA A 297 -17.10 20.02 15.18
CA ALA A 297 -18.36 19.76 15.86
C ALA A 297 -18.30 20.29 17.30
N SER A 298 -19.31 21.05 17.70
CA SER A 298 -19.47 21.58 19.07
C SER A 298 -20.42 20.74 19.92
N SER A 299 -20.75 19.52 19.48
CA SER A 299 -21.54 18.56 20.22
C SER A 299 -21.28 17.13 19.76
N TYR A 300 -21.59 16.16 20.61
CA TYR A 300 -21.59 14.73 20.27
C TYR A 300 -22.82 14.03 20.85
N VAL A 301 -23.13 12.83 20.34
CA VAL A 301 -24.25 12.01 20.82
C VAL A 301 -23.78 11.05 21.92
N SER A 302 -24.45 11.08 23.07
CA SER A 302 -24.27 10.13 24.19
C SER A 302 -25.62 9.51 24.59
N THR A 303 -26.11 9.77 25.81
CA THR A 303 -27.52 9.53 26.20
C THR A 303 -28.47 10.60 25.64
N GLY A 304 -27.93 11.62 24.98
CA GLY A 304 -28.60 12.75 24.33
C GLY A 304 -27.55 13.56 23.56
N ILE A 305 -27.91 14.76 23.07
CA ILE A 305 -26.90 15.67 22.50
C ILE A 305 -26.16 16.33 23.66
N THR A 306 -24.85 16.08 23.76
CA THR A 306 -23.95 16.76 24.71
C THR A 306 -23.21 17.87 23.97
N THR A 307 -23.38 19.11 24.41
CA THR A 307 -22.66 20.26 23.87
C THR A 307 -21.29 20.40 24.54
N ILE A 308 -20.27 20.72 23.74
CA ILE A 308 -18.92 21.05 24.18
C ILE A 308 -18.60 22.49 23.80
N THR A 309 -17.72 23.13 24.57
CA THR A 309 -17.22 24.47 24.25
C THR A 309 -15.86 24.37 23.60
N LEU A 310 -15.68 25.00 22.44
CA LEU A 310 -14.41 25.07 21.72
C LEU A 310 -13.82 26.48 21.85
N SER A 311 -12.50 26.60 22.02
CA SER A 311 -11.81 27.90 21.98
C SER A 311 -11.96 28.59 20.62
N ASN A 312 -11.96 27.81 19.55
CA ASN A 312 -12.26 28.23 18.19
C ASN A 312 -12.95 27.05 17.46
N PRO A 313 -14.14 27.23 16.87
CA PRO A 313 -14.80 26.18 16.10
C PRO A 313 -14.21 25.96 14.70
N ASP A 314 -13.41 26.89 14.17
CA ASP A 314 -12.74 26.77 12.86
C ASP A 314 -11.26 26.43 13.08
N PHE A 315 -10.87 25.21 12.74
CA PHE A 315 -9.50 24.73 12.87
C PHE A 315 -8.68 25.04 11.61
N LYS A 316 -7.63 25.86 11.74
CA LYS A 316 -6.64 26.07 10.69
C LYS A 316 -5.46 25.13 10.86
N GLY A 317 -5.44 24.08 10.06
CA GLY A 317 -4.34 23.14 9.92
C GLY A 317 -3.22 23.72 9.06
N LYS A 318 -1.97 23.65 9.54
CA LYS A 318 -0.81 24.06 8.76
C LYS A 318 0.45 23.30 9.17
N ILE A 319 1.04 22.57 8.23
CA ILE A 319 2.31 21.86 8.45
C ILE A 319 3.33 22.33 7.42
N GLU A 320 4.48 22.81 7.88
CA GLU A 320 5.63 23.13 7.03
C GLU A 320 6.65 21.99 7.12
N THR A 321 7.23 21.58 5.99
CA THR A 321 8.20 20.49 5.93
C THR A 321 9.48 20.96 5.25
N GLN A 322 10.62 20.57 5.81
CA GLN A 322 11.94 20.82 5.28
C GLN A 322 12.66 19.49 5.06
N ASN A 323 13.27 19.31 3.90
CA ASN A 323 14.06 18.12 3.56
C ASN A 323 15.36 18.52 2.89
N TYR A 324 16.49 18.12 3.46
CA TYR A 324 17.82 18.32 2.87
C TYR A 324 18.53 16.98 2.75
N ASN A 325 19.20 16.74 1.62
CA ASN A 325 19.99 15.55 1.39
C ASN A 325 21.26 15.92 0.61
N PHE A 326 22.41 15.67 1.22
CA PHE A 326 23.72 15.89 0.62
C PHE A 326 24.47 14.57 0.57
N VAL A 327 25.02 14.24 -0.60
CA VAL A 327 25.78 13.00 -0.82
C VAL A 327 27.05 13.33 -1.58
N LEU A 328 28.19 13.06 -0.96
CA LEU A 328 29.50 13.10 -1.60
C LEU A 328 29.98 11.66 -1.82
N SER A 329 30.13 11.26 -3.07
CA SER A 329 30.71 9.97 -3.45
C SER A 329 32.05 10.18 -4.13
N SER A 330 33.04 9.34 -3.85
CA SER A 330 34.38 9.42 -4.43
C SER A 330 34.94 8.03 -4.70
N ASN A 331 35.67 7.88 -5.80
CA ASN A 331 36.54 6.73 -6.06
C ASN A 331 37.98 7.25 -6.24
N PRO A 332 38.66 7.64 -5.14
CA PRO A 332 39.93 8.37 -5.23
C PRO A 332 41.06 7.49 -5.75
N ILE A 333 41.00 6.19 -5.49
CA ILE A 333 41.98 5.17 -5.88
C ILE A 333 41.24 3.88 -6.30
N SER A 334 41.88 3.04 -7.11
CA SER A 334 41.23 1.89 -7.74
C SER A 334 40.69 0.85 -6.75
N PHE A 335 41.24 0.74 -5.54
CA PHE A 335 40.77 -0.23 -4.55
C PHE A 335 39.75 0.32 -3.55
N LEU A 336 39.45 1.62 -3.56
CA LEU A 336 38.60 2.27 -2.57
C LEU A 336 37.53 3.13 -3.26
N ASP A 337 36.28 2.96 -2.84
CA ASP A 337 35.22 3.95 -2.99
C ASP A 337 34.64 4.33 -1.63
N GLY A 338 34.16 5.57 -1.55
CA GLY A 338 33.61 6.11 -0.33
C GLY A 338 32.41 6.99 -0.62
N LYS A 339 31.47 6.99 0.30
CA LYS A 339 30.28 7.82 0.27
C LYS A 339 30.01 8.38 1.66
N VAL A 340 29.92 9.70 1.75
CA VAL A 340 29.50 10.42 2.95
C VAL A 340 28.19 11.12 2.64
N PHE A 341 27.23 11.03 3.54
CA PHE A 341 25.96 11.70 3.35
C PHE A 341 25.37 12.27 4.64
N TYR A 342 24.60 13.33 4.46
CA TYR A 342 23.79 13.96 5.50
C TYR A 342 22.37 14.14 4.98
N LYS A 343 21.39 13.70 5.78
CA LYS A 343 19.97 13.88 5.51
C LYS A 343 19.31 14.57 6.70
N HIS A 344 18.47 15.55 6.41
CA HIS A 344 17.67 16.30 7.37
C HIS A 344 16.22 16.25 6.94
N TYR A 345 15.32 15.96 7.87
CA TYR A 345 13.89 16.08 7.68
C TYR A 345 13.27 16.72 8.92
N LYS A 346 12.44 17.74 8.75
CA LYS A 346 11.71 18.38 9.85
C LYS A 346 10.29 18.68 9.41
N THR A 347 9.30 18.39 10.26
CA THR A 347 7.98 19.03 10.24
C THR A 347 7.91 20.15 11.27
N ASP A 348 7.12 21.17 10.95
CA ASP A 348 6.79 22.30 11.82
C ASP A 348 5.27 22.50 11.71
N ASN A 349 4.55 21.93 12.66
CA ASN A 349 3.10 21.94 12.80
C ASN A 349 2.68 23.25 13.47
N LYS A 350 2.18 24.16 12.65
CA LYS A 350 1.68 25.48 13.01
C LYS A 350 0.15 25.51 12.94
N SER A 351 -0.48 24.36 13.16
CA SER A 351 -1.93 24.29 13.22
C SER A 351 -2.44 24.94 14.50
N ASP A 352 -3.72 25.29 14.52
CA ASP A 352 -4.34 25.88 15.69
C ASP A 352 -4.38 24.91 16.88
N GLU A 353 -4.17 25.45 18.07
CA GLU A 353 -4.43 24.75 19.31
C GLU A 353 -5.88 25.02 19.75
N ILE A 354 -6.68 23.97 19.80
CA ILE A 354 -8.09 23.96 20.14
C ILE A 354 -8.26 23.41 21.55
N ILE A 355 -8.75 24.26 22.43
CA ILE A 355 -9.14 23.89 23.77
C ILE A 355 -10.60 23.47 23.71
N THR A 356 -10.87 22.22 24.07
CA THR A 356 -12.22 21.67 24.16
C THR A 356 -12.60 21.50 25.63
N ILE A 357 -13.72 22.09 26.04
CA ILE A 357 -14.29 21.95 27.38
C ILE A 357 -15.55 21.09 27.29
N ASP A 358 -15.53 19.95 27.97
CA ASP A 358 -16.68 19.04 28.11
C ASP A 358 -17.00 18.87 29.60
N GLY A 359 -18.04 19.57 30.06
CA GLY A 359 -18.39 19.65 31.48
C GLY A 359 -17.23 20.21 32.30
N ALA A 360 -16.65 19.38 33.17
CA ALA A 360 -15.49 19.74 34.00
C ALA A 360 -14.13 19.39 33.36
N ASN A 361 -14.12 18.69 32.22
CA ASN A 361 -12.91 18.25 31.56
C ASN A 361 -12.44 19.28 30.53
N THR A 362 -11.12 19.45 30.42
CA THR A 362 -10.50 20.31 29.41
C THR A 362 -9.49 19.48 28.62
N TYR A 363 -9.61 19.50 27.30
CA TYR A 363 -8.75 18.81 26.36
C TYR A 363 -8.07 19.80 25.43
N VAL A 364 -6.87 19.46 24.99
CA VAL A 364 -6.09 20.23 24.02
C VAL A 364 -5.56 19.26 22.97
N ASN A 365 -5.74 19.57 21.69
CA ASN A 365 -5.21 18.73 20.62
C ASN A 365 -3.68 18.81 20.58
N PRO A 366 -2.96 17.68 20.56
CA PRO A 366 -1.51 17.69 20.47
C PRO A 366 -1.07 18.04 19.05
N LEU A 367 -0.16 19.01 18.93
CA LEU A 367 0.48 19.36 17.66
C LEU A 367 1.70 18.48 17.43
N PHE A 368 1.48 17.31 16.82
CA PHE A 368 2.57 16.37 16.54
C PHE A 368 3.56 16.95 15.53
N ASP A 369 4.84 16.83 15.86
CA ASP A 369 5.95 17.25 15.03
C ASP A 369 7.15 16.33 15.19
N TYR A 370 8.03 16.29 14.18
CA TYR A 370 9.30 15.60 14.33
C TYR A 370 10.43 16.14 13.48
N LYS A 371 11.65 15.92 13.98
CA LYS A 371 12.91 16.20 13.32
C LYS A 371 13.77 14.94 13.29
N LYS A 372 14.33 14.62 12.12
CA LYS A 372 15.22 13.50 11.88
C LYS A 372 16.48 13.97 11.18
N ASP A 373 17.63 13.76 11.82
CA ASP A 373 18.95 13.99 11.26
C ASP A 373 19.64 12.63 11.06
N THR A 374 20.22 12.40 9.89
CA THR A 374 20.96 11.17 9.56
C THR A 374 22.32 11.52 9.01
N TYR A 375 23.36 10.98 9.62
CA TYR A 375 24.75 11.10 9.18
C TYR A 375 25.23 9.70 8.80
N GLY A 376 25.79 9.54 7.61
CA GLY A 376 26.22 8.23 7.12
C GLY A 376 27.57 8.25 6.44
N LEU A 377 28.32 7.17 6.64
CA LEU A 377 29.60 6.87 6.00
C LEU A 377 29.54 5.44 5.47
N GLU A 378 29.82 5.27 4.18
CA GLU A 378 29.95 3.98 3.51
C GLU A 378 31.31 3.91 2.82
N LEU A 379 32.02 2.79 2.99
CA LEU A 379 33.31 2.52 2.38
C LEU A 379 33.27 1.17 1.67
N GLY A 380 33.76 1.13 0.43
CA GLY A 380 33.90 -0.06 -0.40
C GLY A 380 35.36 -0.34 -0.72
N PHE A 381 35.79 -1.58 -0.48
CA PHE A 381 37.17 -2.03 -0.70
C PHE A 381 37.19 -3.15 -1.72
N ARG A 382 37.89 -2.95 -2.85
CA ARG A 382 38.24 -4.02 -3.79
C ARG A 382 39.46 -4.75 -3.23
N LEU A 383 39.25 -5.96 -2.75
CA LEU A 383 40.28 -6.81 -2.15
C LEU A 383 40.82 -7.80 -3.20
N PRO A 384 41.99 -8.42 -2.98
CA PRO A 384 42.49 -9.51 -3.81
C PRO A 384 41.49 -10.68 -3.88
N ALA A 385 41.72 -11.61 -4.82
CA ALA A 385 40.87 -12.80 -5.02
C ALA A 385 39.40 -12.50 -5.37
N HIS A 386 39.14 -11.41 -6.10
CA HIS A 386 37.80 -11.01 -6.54
C HIS A 386 36.82 -10.78 -5.39
N LEU A 387 37.32 -10.29 -4.26
CA LEU A 387 36.54 -9.94 -3.09
C LEU A 387 36.21 -8.44 -3.09
N TYR A 388 35.01 -8.10 -2.65
CA TYR A 388 34.57 -6.73 -2.45
C TYR A 388 33.93 -6.59 -1.08
N LEU A 389 34.55 -5.82 -0.20
CA LEU A 389 34.06 -5.57 1.16
C LEU A 389 33.39 -4.20 1.20
N SER A 390 32.12 -4.16 1.58
CA SER A 390 31.37 -2.94 1.88
C SER A 390 31.18 -2.82 3.38
N THR A 391 31.46 -1.65 3.93
CA THR A 391 31.23 -1.32 5.35
C THR A 391 30.47 -0.02 5.46
N GLY A 392 29.55 0.08 6.41
CA GLY A 392 28.71 1.26 6.60
C GLY A 392 28.49 1.59 8.08
N TYR A 393 28.35 2.88 8.37
CA TYR A 393 27.90 3.40 9.65
C TYR A 393 26.91 4.55 9.45
N ASN A 394 25.72 4.43 10.04
CA ASN A 394 24.72 5.50 10.08
C ASN A 394 24.37 5.86 11.52
N PHE A 395 24.48 7.15 11.84
CA PHE A 395 23.94 7.73 13.07
C PHE A 395 22.66 8.50 12.76
N ILE A 396 21.55 8.10 13.38
CA ILE A 396 20.24 8.72 13.17
C ILE A 396 19.75 9.28 14.50
N ARG A 397 19.46 10.58 14.54
CA ARG A 397 18.82 11.20 15.70
C ARG A 397 17.42 11.63 15.32
N THR A 398 16.43 11.10 16.02
CA THR A 398 15.03 11.50 15.83
C THR A 398 14.51 12.17 17.10
N LYS A 399 13.88 13.32 16.96
CA LYS A 399 13.16 14.04 18.01
C LYS A 399 11.70 14.20 17.58
N ARG A 400 10.75 13.98 18.48
CA ARG A 400 9.31 14.07 18.21
C ARG A 400 8.61 14.81 19.36
N GLU A 401 7.55 15.55 19.03
CA GLU A 401 6.60 16.06 20.01
C GLU A 401 5.66 14.92 20.41
N ARG A 402 6.13 14.11 21.35
CA ARG A 402 5.47 12.91 21.84
C ARG A 402 5.70 12.77 23.34
N GLU A 403 4.72 12.25 24.05
CA GLU A 403 4.68 12.17 25.51
C GLU A 403 5.67 11.15 26.11
N ASP A 404 5.76 9.95 25.55
CA ASP A 404 6.45 8.77 26.14
C ASP A 404 7.92 8.67 25.73
N LEU A 405 8.20 8.71 24.43
CA LEU A 405 9.50 8.40 23.81
C LEU A 405 9.87 9.50 22.78
N PRO A 406 10.12 10.75 23.24
CA PRO A 406 10.34 11.89 22.35
C PRO A 406 11.67 11.86 21.59
N ILE A 407 12.66 11.07 22.02
CA ILE A 407 14.00 11.07 21.41
C ILE A 407 14.51 9.65 21.19
N ASN A 408 14.91 9.35 19.94
CA ASN A 408 15.68 8.16 19.58
C ASN A 408 17.06 8.52 19.05
N ARG A 409 18.02 7.63 19.33
CA ARG A 409 19.38 7.65 18.76
C ARG A 409 19.68 6.26 18.23
N ASP A 410 19.79 6.14 16.91
CA ASP A 410 20.08 4.87 16.25
C ASP A 410 21.53 4.87 15.75
N ASN A 411 22.27 3.83 16.13
CA ASN A 411 23.58 3.51 15.57
C ASN A 411 23.42 2.25 14.72
N LEU A 412 23.58 2.38 13.40
CA LEU A 412 23.46 1.28 12.45
C LEU A 412 24.84 0.98 11.86
N TYR A 413 25.33 -0.23 12.07
CA TYR A 413 26.58 -0.74 11.52
C TYR A 413 26.27 -1.81 10.48
N SER A 414 26.94 -1.77 9.34
CA SER A 414 26.79 -2.81 8.32
C SER A 414 28.14 -3.25 7.74
N ALA A 415 28.23 -4.53 7.42
CA ALA A 415 29.35 -5.11 6.69
C ALA A 415 28.84 -6.17 5.71
N GLU A 416 29.25 -6.10 4.46
CA GLU A 416 28.92 -7.08 3.42
C GLU A 416 30.19 -7.47 2.67
N LEU A 417 30.42 -8.77 2.53
CA LEU A 417 31.48 -9.32 1.70
C LEU A 417 30.87 -10.01 0.49
N ARG A 418 31.25 -9.54 -0.69
CA ARG A 418 30.91 -10.15 -1.98
C ARG A 418 32.12 -10.84 -2.58
N TRP A 419 31.93 -12.05 -3.09
CA TRP A 419 32.94 -12.81 -3.81
C TRP A 419 32.46 -13.16 -5.22
N SER A 420 33.29 -12.85 -6.21
CA SER A 420 33.02 -13.14 -7.63
C SER A 420 34.22 -13.82 -8.30
N GLY A 421 34.85 -14.78 -7.60
CA GLY A 421 36.06 -15.46 -8.08
C GLY A 421 35.81 -16.53 -9.14
N TRP A 422 34.57 -16.96 -9.32
CA TRP A 422 34.16 -17.87 -10.40
C TRP A 422 33.15 -17.19 -11.30
N GLU A 423 33.29 -17.36 -12.61
CA GLU A 423 32.38 -16.73 -13.58
C GLU A 423 30.94 -17.27 -13.46
N PHE A 424 30.79 -18.51 -12.99
CA PHE A 424 29.49 -19.14 -12.77
C PHE A 424 28.88 -18.83 -11.40
N MET A 425 29.51 -18.03 -10.53
CA MET A 425 29.00 -17.82 -9.17
C MET A 425 29.34 -16.46 -8.57
N LEU A 426 28.35 -15.88 -7.89
CA LEU A 426 28.52 -14.70 -7.06
C LEU A 426 27.92 -14.93 -5.68
N ALA A 427 28.76 -14.89 -4.65
CA ALA A 427 28.34 -15.10 -3.27
C ALA A 427 28.37 -13.79 -2.47
N ARG A 428 27.40 -13.56 -1.59
CA ARG A 428 27.36 -12.42 -0.67
C ARG A 428 27.04 -12.90 0.75
N ILE A 429 27.76 -12.37 1.72
CA ILE A 429 27.43 -12.50 3.13
C ILE A 429 27.38 -11.11 3.76
N GLY A 430 26.28 -10.80 4.43
CA GLY A 430 26.00 -9.51 5.03
C GLY A 430 25.63 -9.62 6.49
N TYR A 431 26.04 -8.63 7.27
CA TYR A 431 25.65 -8.44 8.66
C TYR A 431 25.29 -6.97 8.91
N GLU A 432 24.17 -6.73 9.58
CA GLU A 432 23.74 -5.42 10.05
C GLU A 432 23.42 -5.48 11.53
N ARG A 433 23.86 -4.47 12.29
CA ARG A 433 23.49 -4.26 13.69
C ARG A 433 22.91 -2.88 13.89
N LEU A 434 21.66 -2.82 14.33
CA LEU A 434 20.99 -1.61 14.80
C LEU A 434 21.00 -1.60 16.33
N GLN A 435 21.46 -0.49 16.91
CA GLN A 435 21.28 -0.19 18.32
C GLN A 435 20.53 1.13 18.43
N ARG A 436 19.28 1.07 18.90
CA ARG A 436 18.45 2.25 19.11
C ARG A 436 18.30 2.48 20.60
N ASP A 437 18.80 3.62 21.08
CA ASP A 437 18.47 4.13 22.40
C ASP A 437 17.20 4.98 22.34
N ALA A 438 16.40 4.96 23.42
CA ALA A 438 15.21 5.81 23.56
C ALA A 438 15.22 6.56 24.90
N THR A 439 14.87 7.85 24.88
CA THR A 439 14.66 8.62 26.11
C THR A 439 13.22 8.47 26.57
N PHE A 440 13.00 7.74 27.66
CA PHE A 440 11.68 7.56 28.25
C PHE A 440 11.28 8.71 29.17
N ARG A 441 10.01 9.11 29.13
CA ARG A 441 9.36 10.03 30.05
C ARG A 441 8.12 9.36 30.63
N ALA A 442 8.10 9.16 31.95
CA ALA A 442 6.90 8.70 32.63
C ALA A 442 5.84 9.81 32.66
N PRO A 443 4.54 9.47 32.64
CA PRO A 443 3.47 10.44 32.85
C PRO A 443 3.56 11.04 34.25
N ASP A 444 3.37 12.36 34.38
CA ASP A 444 3.31 13.05 35.67
C ASP A 444 1.85 13.13 36.15
N VAL A 445 1.36 12.00 36.67
CA VAL A 445 -0.03 11.82 37.11
C VAL A 445 -0.08 11.09 38.46
N ALA A 446 -1.19 11.22 39.18
CA ALA A 446 -1.39 10.50 40.43
C ALA A 446 -1.42 8.97 40.21
N SER A 447 -1.03 8.20 41.22
CA SER A 447 -1.03 6.72 41.15
C SER A 447 -2.41 6.09 40.93
N SER A 448 -3.49 6.83 41.19
CA SER A 448 -4.87 6.42 40.94
C SER A 448 -5.39 6.81 39.55
N ASP A 449 -4.64 7.64 38.81
CA ASP A 449 -4.99 8.06 37.46
C ASP A 449 -4.70 6.93 36.47
N PRO A 450 -5.67 6.51 35.62
CA PRO A 450 -5.46 5.44 34.65
C PRO A 450 -4.25 5.63 33.74
N ARG A 451 -3.86 6.88 33.45
CA ARG A 451 -2.70 7.19 32.60
C ARG A 451 -1.37 6.73 33.20
N ILE A 452 -1.30 6.43 34.49
CA ILE A 452 -0.08 5.94 35.15
C ILE A 452 0.44 4.64 34.52
N ILE A 453 -0.42 3.86 33.86
CA ILE A 453 -0.04 2.63 33.12
C ILE A 453 1.07 2.88 32.09
N GLU A 454 1.12 4.08 31.50
CA GLU A 454 2.13 4.49 30.51
C GLU A 454 3.56 4.50 31.10
N THR A 455 3.71 4.42 32.42
CA THR A 455 5.00 4.20 33.09
C THR A 455 5.68 2.92 32.59
N TRP A 456 4.90 1.87 32.29
CA TRP A 456 5.39 0.54 31.92
C TRP A 456 5.23 0.22 30.42
N VAL A 457 4.35 0.92 29.70
CA VAL A 457 4.14 0.69 28.27
C VAL A 457 5.33 1.20 27.45
N ARG A 458 5.80 0.39 26.50
CA ARG A 458 6.75 0.82 25.46
C ARG A 458 6.17 0.50 24.09
N ARG A 459 5.79 1.56 23.37
CA ARG A 459 5.27 1.44 22.01
C ARG A 459 6.43 1.12 21.05
N PHE A 460 6.31 0.02 20.32
CA PHE A 460 7.40 -0.63 19.57
C PHE A 460 8.02 0.26 18.48
N ASP A 461 7.28 1.26 18.00
CA ASP A 461 7.70 2.18 16.95
C ASP A 461 8.89 3.06 17.38
N ALA A 462 8.96 3.40 18.67
CA ALA A 462 9.97 4.27 19.27
C ALA A 462 10.75 3.61 20.42
N ALA A 463 10.40 2.40 20.83
CA ALA A 463 11.07 1.68 21.91
C ALA A 463 12.57 1.44 21.62
N GLU A 464 13.35 1.35 22.70
CA GLU A 464 14.75 0.92 22.66
C GLU A 464 14.82 -0.49 22.09
N GLN A 465 15.71 -0.72 21.13
CA GLN A 465 15.87 -2.03 20.50
C GLN A 465 17.32 -2.28 20.08
N ASP A 466 17.74 -3.53 20.18
CA ASP A 466 18.90 -4.05 19.46
C ASP A 466 18.41 -5.03 18.39
N ARG A 467 18.86 -4.85 17.15
CA ARG A 467 18.50 -5.74 16.05
C ARG A 467 19.74 -6.22 15.31
N ASN A 468 19.80 -7.53 15.09
CA ASN A 468 20.81 -8.18 14.26
C ASN A 468 20.12 -8.71 12.99
N THR A 469 20.70 -8.40 11.84
CA THR A 469 20.26 -8.94 10.55
C THR A 469 21.43 -9.65 9.90
N TYR A 470 21.23 -10.90 9.49
CA TYR A 470 22.18 -11.69 8.72
C TYR A 470 21.58 -11.98 7.35
N THR A 471 22.37 -11.80 6.30
CA THR A 471 21.95 -12.08 4.93
C THR A 471 23.00 -12.95 4.26
N LEU A 472 22.55 -14.00 3.58
CA LEU A 472 23.38 -14.84 2.72
C LEU A 472 22.71 -14.90 1.35
N SER A 473 23.45 -14.65 0.27
CA SER A 473 22.95 -14.85 -1.08
C SER A 473 23.99 -15.52 -1.98
N VAL A 474 23.52 -16.38 -2.88
CA VAL A 474 24.35 -17.01 -3.91
C VAL A 474 23.61 -16.96 -5.23
N ASP A 475 24.22 -16.29 -6.21
CA ASP A 475 23.77 -16.26 -7.60
C ASP A 475 24.63 -17.26 -8.39
N LEU A 476 24.02 -18.25 -9.04
CA LEU A 476 24.67 -19.29 -9.82
C LEU A 476 24.30 -19.18 -11.30
N PHE A 477 25.30 -19.27 -12.15
CA PHE A 477 25.21 -19.30 -13.61
C PHE A 477 26.00 -20.50 -14.17
N PRO A 478 25.65 -21.76 -13.83
CA PRO A 478 26.47 -22.93 -14.17
C PRO A 478 26.72 -23.10 -15.68
N VAL A 479 25.79 -22.60 -16.49
CA VAL A 479 25.84 -22.55 -17.96
C VAL A 479 25.14 -21.25 -18.42
N GLU A 480 25.44 -20.78 -19.64
CA GLU A 480 24.93 -19.49 -20.16
C GLU A 480 23.40 -19.35 -20.16
N ASN A 481 22.69 -20.47 -20.16
CA ASN A 481 21.24 -20.54 -20.24
C ASN A 481 20.55 -20.91 -18.93
N LEU A 482 21.27 -21.05 -17.81
CA LEU A 482 20.72 -21.36 -16.49
C LEU A 482 21.14 -20.29 -15.49
N ASN A 483 20.17 -19.61 -14.89
CA ASN A 483 20.35 -18.73 -13.75
C ASN A 483 19.60 -19.30 -12.54
N PHE A 484 20.23 -19.27 -11.37
CA PHE A 484 19.66 -19.76 -10.13
C PHE A 484 20.13 -18.91 -8.96
N VAL A 485 19.21 -18.42 -8.13
CA VAL A 485 19.50 -17.54 -7.00
C VAL A 485 18.95 -18.16 -5.73
N ILE A 486 19.74 -18.16 -4.65
CA ILE A 486 19.28 -18.48 -3.30
C ILE A 486 19.57 -17.29 -2.40
N GLU A 487 18.58 -16.85 -1.62
CA GLU A 487 18.74 -15.87 -0.54
C GLU A 487 18.23 -16.46 0.79
N TYR A 488 18.96 -16.21 1.87
CA TYR A 488 18.51 -16.42 3.23
C TYR A 488 18.70 -15.13 4.04
N ARG A 489 17.70 -14.79 4.84
CA ARG A 489 17.73 -13.65 5.75
C ARG A 489 17.23 -14.05 7.13
N HIS A 490 17.99 -13.70 8.15
CA HIS A 490 17.61 -13.83 9.55
C HIS A 490 17.60 -12.46 10.21
N LYS A 491 16.52 -12.11 10.91
CA LYS A 491 16.37 -10.86 11.64
C LYS A 491 15.93 -11.18 13.07
N ASP A 492 16.69 -10.75 14.07
CA ASP A 492 16.35 -10.90 15.49
C ASP A 492 16.37 -9.52 16.15
N THR A 493 15.21 -9.09 16.64
CA THR A 493 14.99 -7.79 17.28
C THR A 493 14.62 -8.01 18.74
N ASP A 494 15.34 -7.37 19.66
CA ASP A 494 15.11 -7.44 21.10
C ASP A 494 14.85 -6.03 21.65
N TYR A 495 13.65 -5.83 22.21
CA TYR A 495 13.22 -4.59 22.85
C TYR A 495 13.54 -4.60 24.35
N LYS A 496 14.84 -4.52 24.67
CA LYS A 496 15.42 -4.78 26.01
C LYS A 496 14.79 -4.06 27.20
N LYS A 497 14.13 -2.93 26.99
CA LYS A 497 13.53 -2.10 28.05
C LYS A 497 12.00 -2.01 27.95
N THR A 498 11.38 -2.82 27.10
CA THR A 498 9.93 -2.99 27.10
C THR A 498 9.52 -3.74 28.36
N ILE A 499 8.55 -3.19 29.10
CA ILE A 499 7.93 -3.86 30.24
C ILE A 499 6.53 -4.35 29.84
N LEU A 500 5.74 -3.50 29.18
CA LEU A 500 4.48 -3.86 28.51
C LEU A 500 4.56 -3.49 27.02
N GLY A 501 4.28 -4.43 26.13
CA GLY A 501 4.34 -4.27 24.68
C GLY A 501 5.05 -5.42 23.97
N LEU A 502 5.54 -5.15 22.75
CA LEU A 502 6.36 -6.07 21.97
C LEU A 502 7.76 -6.18 22.58
N GLU A 503 8.15 -7.39 22.98
CA GLU A 503 9.44 -7.66 23.61
C GLU A 503 10.47 -8.16 22.59
N LYS A 504 10.05 -9.04 21.67
CA LYS A 504 10.94 -9.64 20.68
C LYS A 504 10.22 -9.87 19.36
N GLU A 505 10.96 -9.73 18.27
CA GLU A 505 10.50 -10.10 16.93
C GLU A 505 11.61 -10.83 16.18
N ARG A 506 11.29 -12.01 15.64
CA ARG A 506 12.18 -12.83 14.82
C ARG A 506 11.57 -13.08 13.46
N SER A 507 12.36 -12.90 12.40
CA SER A 507 11.97 -13.25 11.03
C SER A 507 13.07 -14.09 10.38
N ASP A 508 12.67 -15.20 9.77
CA ASP A 508 13.49 -16.07 8.94
C ASP A 508 12.86 -16.13 7.55
N GLY A 509 13.62 -15.73 6.52
CA GLY A 509 13.19 -15.75 5.13
C GLY A 509 14.15 -16.55 4.26
N VAL A 510 13.61 -17.42 3.41
CA VAL A 510 14.35 -18.15 2.37
C VAL A 510 13.68 -17.89 1.02
N GLY A 511 14.47 -17.48 0.02
CA GLY A 511 14.03 -17.31 -1.35
C GLY A 511 14.89 -18.13 -2.31
N VAL A 512 14.26 -18.71 -3.32
CA VAL A 512 14.91 -19.43 -4.41
C VAL A 512 14.25 -19.04 -5.72
N ASP A 513 15.06 -18.67 -6.72
CA ASP A 513 14.61 -18.35 -8.07
C ASP A 513 15.43 -19.12 -9.09
N ALA A 514 14.78 -19.61 -10.15
CA ALA A 514 15.43 -20.37 -11.21
C ALA A 514 14.87 -20.01 -12.58
N ASP A 515 15.75 -19.86 -13.56
CA ASP A 515 15.41 -19.66 -14.97
C ASP A 515 16.33 -20.49 -15.86
N TYR A 516 15.75 -21.30 -16.75
CA TYR A 516 16.49 -22.19 -17.62
C TYR A 516 15.93 -22.16 -19.05
N ILE A 517 16.73 -21.66 -19.99
CA ILE A 517 16.41 -21.71 -21.42
C ILE A 517 16.91 -23.04 -21.98
N VAL A 518 15.98 -23.93 -22.30
CA VAL A 518 16.31 -25.24 -22.80
C VAL A 518 16.37 -25.21 -24.34
N GLY A 519 17.58 -25.00 -24.85
CA GLY A 519 17.87 -24.90 -26.28
C GLY A 519 16.96 -23.91 -27.02
N LYS A 520 16.40 -24.35 -28.16
CA LYS A 520 15.39 -23.60 -28.93
C LYS A 520 13.95 -24.08 -28.65
N PHE A 521 13.78 -24.98 -27.68
CA PHE A 521 12.53 -25.72 -27.49
C PHE A 521 11.70 -25.22 -26.32
N GLY A 522 12.31 -24.53 -25.36
CA GLY A 522 11.52 -23.87 -24.34
C GLY A 522 12.31 -23.13 -23.28
N ARG A 523 11.57 -22.57 -22.34
CA ARG A 523 12.06 -21.94 -21.11
C ARG A 523 11.34 -22.58 -19.93
N LEU A 524 12.07 -22.90 -18.88
CA LEU A 524 11.55 -23.31 -17.58
C LEU A 524 11.89 -22.20 -16.59
N PHE A 525 10.94 -21.82 -15.76
CA PHE A 525 11.19 -20.83 -14.72
C PHE A 525 10.36 -21.18 -13.48
N GLY A 526 10.85 -20.76 -12.33
CA GLY A 526 10.12 -20.93 -11.09
C GLY A 526 10.77 -20.20 -9.93
N TYR A 527 9.99 -20.07 -8.88
CA TYR A 527 10.40 -19.45 -7.63
C TYR A 527 9.81 -20.21 -6.45
N PHE A 528 10.43 -20.05 -5.29
CA PHE A 528 9.94 -20.50 -4.00
C PHE A 528 10.36 -19.47 -2.95
N ALA A 529 9.41 -19.03 -2.14
CA ALA A 529 9.69 -18.22 -0.96
C ALA A 529 9.05 -18.84 0.28
N TYR A 530 9.75 -18.72 1.39
CA TYR A 530 9.26 -19.09 2.72
C TYR A 530 9.65 -18.01 3.70
N GLU A 531 8.66 -17.47 4.42
CA GLU A 531 8.89 -16.56 5.53
C GLU A 531 8.23 -17.09 6.80
N ARG A 532 8.92 -16.92 7.92
CA ARG A 532 8.38 -17.15 9.25
C ARG A 532 8.66 -15.94 10.11
N ILE A 533 7.61 -15.34 10.65
CA ILE A 533 7.67 -14.25 11.62
C ILE A 533 7.17 -14.76 12.97
N LYS A 534 7.86 -14.37 14.04
CA LYS A 534 7.45 -14.64 15.43
C LYS A 534 7.58 -13.36 16.24
N GLY A 535 6.47 -12.89 16.79
CA GLY A 535 6.42 -11.78 17.74
C GLY A 535 6.07 -12.29 19.13
N ASP A 536 6.82 -11.87 20.15
CA ASP A 536 6.52 -12.14 21.56
C ASP A 536 6.13 -10.83 22.24
N GLN A 537 4.94 -10.79 22.85
CA GLN A 537 4.42 -9.62 23.55
C GLN A 537 4.04 -9.97 24.99
N PHE A 538 4.25 -9.01 25.89
CA PHE A 538 3.82 -9.08 27.28
C PHE A 538 2.89 -7.90 27.58
N GLN A 539 1.71 -8.18 28.10
CA GLN A 539 0.60 -7.23 28.18
C GLN A 539 -0.07 -7.31 29.55
N ARG A 540 -0.86 -6.28 29.89
CA ARG A 540 -1.59 -6.21 31.15
C ARG A 540 -3.07 -5.96 30.92
N GLN A 541 -3.91 -6.80 31.51
CA GLN A 541 -5.34 -6.62 31.56
C GLN A 541 -5.73 -5.74 32.74
N LEU A 542 -6.61 -4.77 32.49
CA LEU A 542 -7.20 -3.90 33.50
C LEU A 542 -8.72 -3.80 33.28
N PRO A 543 -9.53 -3.70 34.34
CA PRO A 543 -10.95 -3.42 34.19
C PRO A 543 -11.17 -1.98 33.69
N PHE A 544 -12.31 -1.76 33.05
CA PHE A 544 -12.79 -0.40 32.74
C PHE A 544 -12.89 0.43 34.03
N ASN A 545 -12.30 1.64 34.04
CA ASN A 545 -12.15 2.52 35.22
C ASN A 545 -11.27 1.96 36.35
N ALA A 546 -10.24 1.16 36.04
CA ALA A 546 -9.23 0.81 37.03
C ALA A 546 -8.68 2.06 37.74
N THR A 547 -8.61 2.02 39.07
CA THR A 547 -8.02 3.08 39.92
C THR A 547 -6.76 2.61 40.65
N SER A 548 -6.37 1.36 40.45
CA SER A 548 -5.19 0.74 41.05
C SER A 548 -4.80 -0.52 40.27
N GLY A 549 -3.65 -1.11 40.62
CA GLY A 549 -3.18 -2.33 39.99
C GLY A 549 -2.55 -2.11 38.62
N PHE A 550 -2.04 -0.91 38.31
CA PHE A 550 -1.38 -0.62 37.04
C PHE A 550 0.02 -1.24 36.91
N ASP A 551 0.73 -1.37 38.03
CA ASP A 551 2.08 -1.93 38.05
C ASP A 551 2.04 -3.44 37.71
N PRO A 552 2.70 -3.88 36.62
CA PRO A 552 2.70 -5.27 36.19
C PRO A 552 3.42 -6.22 37.16
N SER A 553 4.21 -5.71 38.11
CA SER A 553 4.86 -6.54 39.14
C SER A 553 3.93 -6.97 40.27
N LEU A 554 2.75 -6.35 40.39
CA LEU A 554 1.79 -6.69 41.44
C LEU A 554 1.14 -8.07 41.20
N PRO A 555 0.82 -8.83 42.27
CA PRO A 555 0.15 -10.12 42.14
C PRO A 555 -1.16 -10.04 41.33
N PRO A 556 -1.49 -11.06 40.53
CA PRO A 556 -2.68 -11.06 39.72
C PRO A 556 -3.95 -11.21 40.58
N THR A 557 -5.02 -10.54 40.15
CA THR A 557 -6.40 -10.72 40.62
C THR A 557 -7.25 -11.28 39.47
N PRO A 558 -8.50 -11.71 39.71
CA PRO A 558 -9.37 -12.19 38.64
C PRO A 558 -9.65 -11.18 37.51
N SER A 559 -9.49 -9.88 37.76
CA SER A 559 -9.76 -8.81 36.77
C SER A 559 -8.53 -7.98 36.39
N ILE A 560 -7.42 -8.13 37.11
CA ILE A 560 -6.15 -7.42 36.88
C ILE A 560 -5.03 -8.44 36.84
N PHE A 561 -4.49 -8.72 35.67
CA PHE A 561 -3.47 -9.75 35.48
C PHE A 561 -2.64 -9.48 34.24
N ASN A 562 -1.44 -10.07 34.17
CA ASN A 562 -0.63 -10.01 32.97
C ASN A 562 -0.99 -11.16 32.03
N TRP A 563 -0.70 -10.99 30.75
CA TRP A 563 -0.81 -12.04 29.77
C TRP A 563 0.28 -11.90 28.72
N GLU A 564 0.66 -13.02 28.15
CA GLU A 564 1.61 -13.11 27.05
C GLU A 564 0.85 -13.51 25.79
N VAL A 565 1.32 -13.00 24.64
CA VAL A 565 0.93 -13.54 23.35
C VAL A 565 2.15 -13.72 22.49
N THR A 566 2.24 -14.91 21.90
CA THR A 566 3.19 -15.21 20.84
C THR A 566 2.44 -15.33 19.52
N GLU A 567 2.63 -14.34 18.65
CA GLU A 567 2.13 -14.35 17.28
C GLU A 567 3.14 -15.07 16.39
N LYS A 568 2.66 -15.98 15.54
CA LYS A 568 3.49 -16.76 14.61
C LYS A 568 2.81 -16.72 13.25
N ASP A 569 3.46 -16.10 12.28
CA ASP A 569 3.02 -16.09 10.89
C ASP A 569 3.98 -16.91 10.04
N ARG A 570 3.43 -17.77 9.19
CA ARG A 570 4.19 -18.62 8.27
C ARG A 570 3.58 -18.51 6.89
N GLU A 571 4.35 -17.93 5.99
CA GLU A 571 4.00 -17.80 4.59
C GLU A 571 4.92 -18.66 3.76
N PHE A 572 4.36 -19.37 2.79
CA PHE A 572 5.14 -19.87 1.68
C PHE A 572 4.39 -19.73 0.38
N ASP A 573 5.14 -19.44 -0.66
CA ASP A 573 4.66 -19.39 -2.01
C ASP A 573 5.66 -20.06 -2.95
N TYR A 574 5.12 -20.60 -4.03
CA TYR A 574 5.94 -21.11 -5.11
C TYR A 574 5.19 -20.98 -6.43
N GLY A 575 5.95 -20.72 -7.48
CA GLY A 575 5.46 -20.72 -8.84
C GLY A 575 6.36 -21.53 -9.74
N ILE A 576 5.76 -22.25 -10.68
CA ILE A 576 6.47 -22.99 -11.71
C ILE A 576 5.80 -22.70 -13.04
N GLY A 577 6.59 -22.40 -14.06
CA GLY A 577 6.09 -22.21 -15.40
C GLY A 577 7.04 -22.69 -16.48
N THR A 578 6.47 -22.89 -17.65
CA THR A 578 7.22 -23.21 -18.86
C THR A 578 6.62 -22.53 -20.07
N ASP A 579 7.50 -22.05 -20.95
CA ASP A 579 7.17 -21.75 -22.34
C ASP A 579 7.73 -22.86 -23.23
N ILE A 580 6.86 -23.56 -23.94
CA ILE A 580 7.21 -24.65 -24.85
C ILE A 580 7.04 -24.14 -26.28
N TYR A 581 8.14 -24.03 -27.03
CA TYR A 581 8.16 -23.60 -28.43
C TYR A 581 7.85 -24.78 -29.36
N VAL A 582 6.62 -25.29 -29.30
CA VAL A 582 6.13 -26.46 -30.07
C VAL A 582 6.49 -26.36 -31.55
N ILE A 583 6.30 -25.18 -32.14
CA ILE A 583 6.85 -24.84 -33.46
C ILE A 583 7.63 -23.55 -33.28
N PRO A 584 8.96 -23.55 -33.42
CA PRO A 584 9.77 -22.36 -33.21
C PRO A 584 9.23 -21.14 -33.95
N LYS A 585 9.04 -20.03 -33.22
CA LYS A 585 8.47 -18.75 -33.70
C LYS A 585 7.01 -18.80 -34.16
N LYS A 586 6.36 -19.96 -34.28
CA LYS A 586 4.98 -20.10 -34.75
C LYS A 586 3.99 -20.52 -33.67
N LEU A 587 4.33 -21.50 -32.84
CA LEU A 587 3.43 -22.01 -31.82
C LEU A 587 4.17 -22.12 -30.49
N THR A 588 3.71 -21.34 -29.51
CA THR A 588 4.21 -21.36 -28.14
C THR A 588 3.10 -21.77 -27.20
N LEU A 589 3.36 -22.75 -26.34
CA LEU A 589 2.48 -23.17 -25.26
C LEU A 589 3.08 -22.73 -23.93
N THR A 590 2.38 -21.90 -23.18
CA THR A 590 2.75 -21.45 -21.84
C THR A 590 1.90 -22.19 -20.81
N LEU A 591 2.56 -22.81 -19.84
CA LEU A 591 1.93 -23.40 -18.66
C LEU A 591 2.46 -22.68 -17.42
N LYS A 592 1.58 -22.30 -16.49
CA LYS A 592 1.96 -21.70 -15.21
C LYS A 592 1.11 -22.27 -14.08
N HIS A 593 1.73 -22.42 -12.92
CA HIS A 593 1.08 -22.75 -11.67
C HIS A 593 1.69 -21.90 -10.58
N ASP A 594 0.85 -21.22 -9.80
CA ASP A 594 1.25 -20.46 -8.63
C ASP A 594 0.44 -20.93 -7.41
N TYR A 595 1.11 -21.02 -6.27
CA TYR A 595 0.52 -21.41 -5.00
C TYR A 595 1.04 -20.48 -3.91
N VAL A 596 0.11 -19.88 -3.16
CA VAL A 596 0.43 -19.07 -1.97
C VAL A 596 -0.32 -19.65 -0.79
N ARG A 597 0.33 -19.73 0.36
CA ARG A 597 -0.29 -20.10 1.62
C ARG A 597 0.32 -19.33 2.78
N SER A 598 -0.51 -18.54 3.43
CA SER A 598 -0.24 -17.99 4.76
C SER A 598 -0.98 -18.81 5.81
N ASN A 599 -0.32 -19.09 6.94
CA ASN A 599 -1.01 -19.50 8.16
C ASN A 599 -0.43 -18.75 9.35
N GLY A 600 -1.28 -18.05 10.08
CA GLY A 600 -0.93 -17.34 11.29
C GLY A 600 -1.62 -17.92 12.52
N SER A 601 -1.01 -17.72 13.68
CA SER A 601 -1.57 -18.14 14.97
C SER A 601 -1.15 -17.18 16.07
N ALA A 602 -2.04 -16.98 17.04
CA ALA A 602 -1.76 -16.26 18.28
C ALA A 602 -1.91 -17.21 19.47
N ASP A 603 -0.80 -17.44 20.15
CA ASP A 603 -0.64 -18.36 21.29
C ASP A 603 -0.68 -17.52 22.56
N PHE A 604 -1.73 -17.66 23.35
CA PHE A 604 -2.00 -16.82 24.51
C PHE A 604 -1.65 -17.54 25.81
N THR A 605 -1.12 -16.80 26.79
CA THR A 605 -0.92 -17.31 28.15
C THR A 605 -1.36 -16.27 29.17
N TYR A 606 -2.40 -16.56 29.95
CA TYR A 606 -2.88 -15.65 31.00
C TYR A 606 -2.17 -15.93 32.34
N LEU A 607 -1.48 -14.96 32.91
CA LEU A 607 -0.69 -15.10 34.13
C LEU A 607 -1.53 -14.78 35.36
N LEU A 608 -2.52 -15.65 35.62
CA LEU A 608 -3.54 -15.48 36.68
C LEU A 608 -3.14 -16.02 38.07
N GLY A 609 -2.00 -16.69 38.19
CA GLY A 609 -1.59 -17.33 39.45
C GLY A 609 -2.56 -18.44 39.87
N THR A 610 -3.10 -18.35 41.09
CA THR A 610 -4.13 -19.29 41.59
C THR A 610 -5.55 -18.93 41.15
N ASN A 611 -5.76 -17.79 40.48
CA ASN A 611 -7.10 -17.40 40.04
C ASN A 611 -7.52 -18.25 38.82
N PRO A 612 -8.77 -18.77 38.79
CA PRO A 612 -9.23 -19.60 37.68
C PRO A 612 -9.48 -18.76 36.42
N LEU A 613 -9.29 -19.40 35.27
CA LEU A 613 -9.78 -18.88 33.98
C LEU A 613 -11.32 -18.90 33.93
N PRO A 614 -11.95 -18.12 33.03
CA PRO A 614 -13.38 -18.21 32.76
C PRO A 614 -13.84 -19.66 32.52
N ALA A 615 -15.07 -19.99 32.93
CA ALA A 615 -15.58 -21.35 32.82
C ALA A 615 -15.48 -21.88 31.37
N GLY A 616 -14.96 -23.09 31.22
CA GLY A 616 -14.74 -23.72 29.91
C GLY A 616 -13.49 -23.23 29.17
N ARG A 617 -12.71 -22.29 29.74
CA ARG A 617 -11.41 -21.87 29.22
C ARG A 617 -10.27 -22.47 30.02
N ASP A 618 -9.22 -22.87 29.30
CA ASP A 618 -7.92 -23.24 29.86
C ASP A 618 -6.80 -22.63 28.99
N GLN A 619 -5.55 -22.71 29.44
CA GLN A 619 -4.43 -22.16 28.67
C GLN A 619 -4.21 -22.84 27.31
N LYS A 620 -4.88 -23.98 27.03
CA LYS A 620 -4.72 -24.73 25.78
C LYS A 620 -5.80 -24.37 24.74
N ASN A 621 -6.89 -23.73 25.16
CA ASN A 621 -8.05 -23.46 24.31
C ASN A 621 -8.37 -21.98 24.10
N ILE A 622 -7.51 -21.09 24.62
CA ILE A 622 -7.60 -19.63 24.41
C ILE A 622 -6.86 -19.17 23.16
N ASP A 623 -6.03 -20.03 22.57
CA ASP A 623 -5.25 -19.74 21.36
C ASP A 623 -6.13 -19.54 20.12
N ILE A 624 -5.69 -18.65 19.24
CA ILE A 624 -6.31 -18.42 17.93
C ILE A 624 -5.44 -19.09 16.87
N SER A 625 -5.93 -20.17 16.26
CA SER A 625 -5.15 -21.00 15.35
C SER A 625 -5.22 -20.62 13.86
N PHE A 626 -6.06 -19.64 13.51
CA PHE A 626 -6.33 -19.23 12.13
C PHE A 626 -6.37 -17.70 12.04
N TRP A 627 -5.21 -17.10 12.31
CA TRP A 627 -4.97 -15.67 12.26
C TRP A 627 -4.44 -15.31 10.88
N ASP A 628 -5.21 -14.57 10.08
CA ASP A 628 -4.88 -14.23 8.69
C ASP A 628 -4.51 -15.43 7.78
N ASP A 629 -5.21 -16.55 7.98
CA ASP A 629 -5.02 -17.77 7.20
C ASP A 629 -5.65 -17.66 5.81
N TYR A 630 -4.84 -17.81 4.76
CA TYR A 630 -5.34 -17.82 3.38
C TYR A 630 -4.52 -18.68 2.43
N ARG A 631 -5.15 -19.06 1.31
CA ARG A 631 -4.54 -19.88 0.26
C ARG A 631 -5.00 -19.41 -1.11
N LEU A 632 -4.06 -19.21 -2.02
CA LEU A 632 -4.31 -18.94 -3.43
C LEU A 632 -3.75 -20.09 -4.27
N LYS A 633 -4.53 -20.56 -5.24
CA LYS A 633 -4.08 -21.47 -6.29
C LYS A 633 -4.39 -20.86 -7.63
N LEU A 634 -3.41 -20.77 -8.52
CA LEU A 634 -3.59 -20.30 -9.88
C LEU A 634 -2.99 -21.33 -10.84
N TYR A 635 -3.75 -21.72 -11.86
CA TYR A 635 -3.27 -22.50 -12.99
C TYR A 635 -3.57 -21.73 -14.27
N MET A 636 -2.62 -21.69 -15.19
CA MET A 636 -2.84 -21.08 -16.50
C MET A 636 -2.22 -21.94 -17.60
N ILE A 637 -3.01 -22.16 -18.66
CA ILE A 637 -2.56 -22.77 -19.90
C ILE A 637 -2.89 -21.77 -21.01
N LYS A 638 -1.91 -21.44 -21.85
CA LYS A 638 -2.07 -20.51 -22.97
C LYS A 638 -1.30 -20.99 -24.18
N ALA A 639 -1.96 -21.18 -25.31
CA ALA A 639 -1.31 -21.39 -26.60
C ALA A 639 -1.36 -20.10 -27.43
N VAL A 640 -0.25 -19.73 -28.06
CA VAL A 640 -0.13 -18.60 -28.99
C VAL A 640 0.36 -19.11 -30.33
N TYR A 641 -0.44 -18.91 -31.37
CA TYR A 641 -0.15 -19.29 -32.75
C TYR A 641 0.04 -18.06 -33.64
N ASN A 642 1.28 -17.82 -34.08
CA ASN A 642 1.62 -16.82 -35.08
C ASN A 642 1.33 -17.38 -36.48
N ALA A 643 0.12 -17.16 -36.97
CA ALA A 643 -0.32 -17.60 -38.29
C ALA A 643 0.51 -16.95 -39.41
N THR A 644 0.84 -15.67 -39.24
CA THR A 644 1.77 -14.92 -40.10
C THR A 644 2.68 -14.04 -39.25
N ASN A 645 3.60 -13.30 -39.86
CA ASN A 645 4.41 -12.30 -39.13
C ASN A 645 3.55 -11.16 -38.56
N ARG A 646 2.34 -10.97 -39.09
CA ARG A 646 1.41 -9.90 -38.70
C ARG A 646 0.25 -10.40 -37.85
N LEU A 647 -0.21 -11.64 -38.04
CA LEU A 647 -1.40 -12.16 -37.37
C LEU A 647 -1.04 -13.26 -36.38
N SER A 648 -1.49 -13.09 -35.13
CA SER A 648 -1.35 -14.08 -34.07
C SER A 648 -2.67 -14.33 -33.37
N PHE A 649 -2.92 -15.59 -33.03
CA PHE A 649 -4.09 -16.02 -32.27
C PHE A 649 -3.64 -16.60 -30.95
N SER A 650 -4.43 -16.44 -29.90
CA SER A 650 -4.19 -17.09 -28.63
C SER A 650 -5.46 -17.73 -28.09
N VAL A 651 -5.29 -18.86 -27.42
CA VAL A 651 -6.34 -19.55 -26.68
C VAL A 651 -5.75 -19.92 -25.33
N GLY A 652 -6.52 -19.76 -24.27
CA GLY A 652 -6.08 -20.16 -22.95
C GLY A 652 -7.21 -20.41 -21.98
N TYR A 653 -6.82 -21.00 -20.87
CA TYR A 653 -7.64 -21.27 -19.72
C TYR A 653 -6.86 -20.88 -18.46
N ALA A 654 -7.51 -20.16 -17.57
CA ALA A 654 -6.99 -19.85 -16.24
C ALA A 654 -7.99 -20.32 -15.19
N TYR A 655 -7.49 -20.95 -14.12
CA TYR A 655 -8.24 -21.29 -12.94
C TYR A 655 -7.60 -20.61 -11.74
N GLU A 656 -8.39 -19.85 -10.97
CA GLU A 656 -7.95 -19.18 -9.76
C GLU A 656 -8.87 -19.61 -8.61
N LYS A 657 -8.30 -20.01 -7.47
CA LYS A 657 -9.05 -20.32 -6.27
C LYS A 657 -8.40 -19.66 -5.08
N PHE A 658 -9.14 -18.75 -4.46
CA PHE A 658 -8.74 -18.09 -3.23
C PHE A 658 -9.63 -18.60 -2.10
N LYS A 659 -9.00 -19.09 -1.03
CA LYS A 659 -9.68 -19.47 0.20
C LYS A 659 -9.10 -18.64 1.33
N TYR A 660 -9.96 -17.91 2.02
CA TYR A 660 -9.64 -17.12 3.20
C TYR A 660 -10.36 -17.73 4.40
N ASN A 661 -9.66 -17.90 5.51
CA ASN A 661 -10.18 -18.54 6.71
C ASN A 661 -9.60 -17.87 7.96
N ASN A 662 -10.06 -16.65 8.27
CA ASN A 662 -9.57 -15.88 9.42
C ASN A 662 -10.61 -15.86 10.54
N ALA A 663 -10.17 -16.01 11.79
CA ALA A 663 -11.00 -15.95 12.99
C ALA A 663 -11.86 -14.69 13.12
N GLN A 664 -11.44 -13.58 12.53
CA GLN A 664 -12.18 -12.32 12.55
C GLN A 664 -13.45 -12.35 11.68
N TYR A 665 -13.46 -13.13 10.61
CA TYR A 665 -14.55 -13.17 9.62
C TYR A 665 -15.25 -14.53 9.55
N ASP A 666 -14.74 -15.54 10.26
CA ASP A 666 -15.35 -16.87 10.31
C ASP A 666 -16.75 -16.78 10.92
N GLY A 667 -17.75 -17.29 10.18
CA GLY A 667 -19.15 -17.21 10.59
C GLY A 667 -19.74 -15.79 10.58
N TYR A 668 -19.20 -14.85 9.80
CA TYR A 668 -19.76 -13.50 9.67
C TYR A 668 -21.26 -13.53 9.35
N GLN A 669 -22.03 -12.70 10.05
CA GLN A 669 -23.47 -12.53 9.84
C GLN A 669 -23.81 -11.04 9.74
N PHE A 670 -24.84 -10.71 8.97
CA PHE A 670 -25.48 -9.40 9.13
C PHE A 670 -26.09 -9.33 10.52
N VAL A 671 -25.85 -8.24 11.25
CA VAL A 671 -26.33 -8.07 12.62
C VAL A 671 -27.21 -6.83 12.67
N PRO A 672 -28.48 -6.96 13.07
CA PRO A 672 -29.40 -5.83 13.11
C PRO A 672 -29.26 -5.03 14.42
N ALA A 673 -28.26 -4.14 14.48
CA ALA A 673 -28.07 -3.10 15.51
C ALA A 673 -28.63 -3.42 16.92
N THR A 674 -28.34 -4.61 17.45
CA THR A 674 -29.02 -5.12 18.65
C THR A 674 -28.42 -4.48 19.90
N SER A 675 -29.22 -3.99 20.84
CA SER A 675 -28.73 -3.32 22.04
C SER A 675 -27.86 -4.21 22.95
N GLY A 676 -26.88 -3.60 23.63
CA GLY A 676 -26.01 -4.24 24.62
C GLY A 676 -24.51 -4.22 24.27
N THR A 677 -23.64 -4.50 25.24
CA THR A 677 -22.17 -4.43 25.11
C THR A 677 -21.57 -5.46 24.13
N ASN A 678 -22.35 -6.43 23.67
CA ASN A 678 -21.95 -7.44 22.69
C ASN A 678 -22.69 -7.27 21.34
N GLY A 679 -23.42 -6.17 21.16
CA GLY A 679 -24.17 -5.92 19.94
C GLY A 679 -23.30 -5.32 18.83
N ALA A 680 -23.79 -5.43 17.60
CA ALA A 680 -23.21 -4.80 16.43
C ALA A 680 -24.29 -4.40 15.42
N TYR A 681 -23.95 -3.52 14.49
CA TYR A 681 -24.61 -3.34 13.21
C TYR A 681 -23.62 -3.67 12.11
N LEU A 682 -23.90 -4.73 11.33
CA LEU A 682 -22.98 -5.28 10.34
C LEU A 682 -23.70 -5.36 8.98
N THR A 683 -23.16 -4.68 7.96
CA THR A 683 -23.78 -4.51 6.63
C THR A 683 -23.13 -5.36 5.54
N GLY A 684 -22.06 -6.08 5.87
CA GLY A 684 -21.46 -7.11 5.02
C GLY A 684 -20.03 -6.84 4.58
N ALA A 685 -19.33 -5.85 5.13
CA ALA A 685 -17.97 -5.54 4.70
C ALA A 685 -17.04 -6.77 4.81
N TYR A 686 -16.34 -7.05 3.71
CA TYR A 686 -15.36 -8.15 3.58
C TYR A 686 -15.94 -9.56 3.80
N ARG A 687 -17.27 -9.71 3.73
CA ARG A 687 -17.95 -10.98 3.97
C ARG A 687 -17.56 -12.04 2.93
N ASP A 688 -17.36 -13.26 3.42
CA ASP A 688 -17.15 -14.48 2.63
C ASP A 688 -16.11 -14.34 1.49
N PRO A 689 -14.86 -13.87 1.73
CA PRO A 689 -13.96 -13.43 0.66
C PRO A 689 -13.41 -14.57 -0.23
N SER A 690 -13.79 -15.82 0.05
CA SER A 690 -13.37 -16.99 -0.74
C SER A 690 -14.08 -17.04 -2.11
N TYR A 691 -13.35 -17.42 -3.16
CA TYR A 691 -13.91 -17.61 -4.50
C TYR A 691 -13.17 -18.69 -5.29
N SER A 692 -13.78 -19.14 -6.37
CA SER A 692 -13.12 -19.86 -7.45
C SER A 692 -13.58 -19.35 -8.80
N ALA A 693 -12.65 -19.05 -9.69
CA ALA A 693 -12.92 -18.54 -11.01
C ALA A 693 -12.28 -19.43 -12.09
N SER A 694 -13.05 -19.75 -13.12
CA SER A 694 -12.57 -20.38 -14.35
C SER A 694 -12.73 -19.40 -15.49
N VAL A 695 -11.65 -19.09 -16.21
CA VAL A 695 -11.66 -18.12 -17.31
C VAL A 695 -11.08 -18.78 -18.56
N VAL A 696 -11.90 -18.97 -19.59
CA VAL A 696 -11.44 -19.30 -20.95
C VAL A 696 -11.27 -18.00 -21.71
N PHE A 697 -10.15 -17.82 -22.41
CA PHE A 697 -9.90 -16.62 -23.19
C PHE A 697 -9.38 -16.94 -24.59
N LEU A 698 -9.84 -16.16 -25.56
CA LEU A 698 -9.46 -16.24 -26.97
C LEU A 698 -9.03 -14.84 -27.43
N GLY A 699 -7.82 -14.73 -27.95
CA GLY A 699 -7.26 -13.46 -28.42
C GLY A 699 -6.89 -13.52 -29.89
N ALA A 700 -7.12 -12.43 -30.61
CA ALA A 700 -6.56 -12.21 -31.94
C ALA A 700 -5.79 -10.90 -31.93
N ARG A 701 -4.53 -10.92 -32.37
CA ARG A 701 -3.66 -9.74 -32.46
C ARG A 701 -3.15 -9.60 -33.89
N TYR A 702 -3.39 -8.42 -34.47
CA TYR A 702 -2.88 -8.02 -35.78
C TYR A 702 -1.83 -6.93 -35.59
N LYS A 703 -0.64 -7.12 -36.15
CA LYS A 703 0.45 -6.16 -36.24
C LYS A 703 0.48 -5.56 -37.63
N PHE A 704 0.60 -4.25 -37.75
CA PHE A 704 0.72 -3.54 -39.03
C PHE A 704 2.11 -2.96 -39.19
#